data_AF-A0A1G0D171-F1
#
_entry.id   AF-A0A1G0D171-F1
#
_cell.length_a   1.000
_cell.length_b   1.000
_cell.length_c   1.000
_cell.angle_alpha   90.00
_cell.angle_beta   90.00
_cell.angle_gamma   90.00
#
_symmetry.space_group_name_H-M   'P 1'
#
loop_
_entity.id
_entity.type
_entity.pdbx_description
1 polymer ?
#
loop_
_entity_poly.entity_id
_entity_poly.type
_entity_poly.pdbx_seq_one_letter_code
_entity_poly.pdbx_strand_id
1 'polypeptide(L)'
;MLSEQKKLLMTSRLFVAYLACPTKCYLQFKGEVGAGSDYTAWVVTRTESYCREGIQKLTAVYSLELCSGSLDSGQWKNASWHFTLDQIIRTQDWEASFQVVQRIPPEGTNSSPQFIPIRFVPNNKLSNADKMVAAFEALVLAKSLSIKVGVAKITHGEKWSVYSVKVNLLSRAVHKAVNQTAALLSATYPPDLILNRHCPECEFQDRCRKQTVEKDDLSLLPNLTDKDRARFNGKGLFTVTQLSYTFRPRRRIKRLAGQPEKYHHALKALAIREQKIHVVGKPELHIDGTIIFFDVEGLPDRDFYYLIGVRLENKNGVERYSLWADSMQDEGRIWKEFLNILSGADHPTLMHYGSYETTFLKRMCDRYGGPLKDSTLDKAIASSVNLLSVIYARVYFPTYSNGLKEIARFLGFEWGDPLASGLQSIVWRSRWESSRDLSLRTKLIDYNNDDCDALSLVVHTLKKLLVADIDSNNNSVALPEIIHAETLGKNLNSKWRPFKSSIVDMERINEAAHWIYQRDRVFVRSGVVTKNLKRPKRAKRSHKPEKTVVCKAPPSCPECGKRWRRKNRLLTRTVQDLVFGRDSIRRRVVQYVFQTYQCRTCSHEYGLHEWYIHGGRKWGWNVVAYFLYHIIELRIPQLTMQHSLNRLFGFGIVRSTLNNFKTYASDYYSDTKMKIMERIVHGELIHADETRANIKGHLAYVWVLTNMREVIYILAESREADIIQTLLKDFKGVLVSDFYAAYDAIDCPQQKCLIHLMRDLNDDILHNPFDEEMKSIALGFSGVLKPMIDTIDRHGLKKRFLRKHIVEVERFFTFLDVTDFKSEMALKCKQRFEKNRGTLFTFLRYDGVPWNNNNAEHAIKAFARLRDVMAGASSKKGIDEYLTLLSVAETCEYQGLDFFLFSVQEKPILSLSRKVVADTPDAKTTNQNLA
;
A
#
# COMPACT_ATOMS: atom_id res chain seq x y z
N MET A 1 -28.49 -4.14 50.22
CA MET A 1 -27.77 -2.85 50.19
C MET A 1 -27.67 -2.40 48.74
N LEU A 2 -28.53 -1.46 48.35
CA LEU A 2 -28.52 -0.82 47.04
C LEU A 2 -27.24 0.01 46.93
N SER A 3 -26.33 -0.34 46.01
CA SER A 3 -25.19 0.53 45.71
C SER A 3 -25.75 1.82 45.12
N GLU A 4 -25.62 2.94 45.83
CA GLU A 4 -25.81 4.27 45.25
C GLU A 4 -24.97 4.36 43.97
N GLN A 5 -25.62 4.36 42.81
CA GLN A 5 -24.98 4.81 41.58
C GLN A 5 -24.63 6.27 41.79
N LYS A 6 -23.37 6.52 42.18
CA LYS A 6 -22.79 7.85 42.30
C LYS A 6 -23.03 8.58 40.97
N LYS A 7 -23.99 9.50 40.96
CA LYS A 7 -24.37 10.27 39.76
C LYS A 7 -23.10 10.90 39.19
N LEU A 8 -22.82 10.64 37.91
CA LEU A 8 -21.59 11.09 37.26
C LEU A 8 -21.55 12.63 37.22
N LEU A 9 -20.60 13.24 37.93
CA LEU A 9 -20.41 14.69 37.96
C LEU A 9 -19.33 15.11 36.96
N MET A 10 -19.69 15.95 35.98
CA MET A 10 -18.75 16.52 35.02
C MET A 10 -18.00 17.71 35.63
N THR A 11 -16.70 17.57 35.88
CA THR A 11 -15.87 18.66 36.43
C THR A 11 -15.07 19.37 35.34
N SER A 12 -14.68 20.64 35.56
CA SER A 12 -13.75 21.35 34.66
C SER A 12 -12.46 20.54 34.39
N ARG A 13 -11.94 19.84 35.41
CA ARG A 13 -10.75 18.98 35.28
C ARG A 13 -10.98 17.84 34.28
N LEU A 14 -12.09 17.12 34.39
CA LEU A 14 -12.44 16.02 33.48
C LEU A 14 -12.71 16.54 32.06
N PHE A 15 -13.34 17.72 31.94
CA PHE A 15 -13.59 18.35 30.65
C PHE A 15 -12.29 18.74 29.93
N VAL A 16 -11.35 19.38 30.63
CA VAL A 16 -10.01 19.69 30.10
C VAL A 16 -9.27 18.40 29.71
N ALA A 17 -9.31 17.37 30.56
CA ALA A 17 -8.69 16.08 30.27
C ALA A 17 -9.29 15.44 29.01
N TYR A 18 -10.61 15.50 28.82
CA TYR A 18 -11.29 14.94 27.64
C TYR A 18 -10.92 15.68 26.35
N LEU A 19 -10.88 17.01 26.37
CA LEU A 19 -10.47 17.82 25.22
C LEU A 19 -9.04 17.51 24.78
N ALA A 20 -8.16 17.12 25.72
CA ALA A 20 -6.80 16.69 25.42
C ALA A 20 -6.73 15.22 24.96
N CYS A 21 -7.34 14.29 25.71
CA CYS A 21 -7.32 12.86 25.42
C CYS A 21 -8.43 12.11 26.18
N PRO A 22 -9.31 11.35 25.51
CA PRO A 22 -10.33 10.52 26.16
C PRO A 22 -9.76 9.53 27.19
N THR A 23 -8.64 8.87 26.88
CA THR A 23 -7.98 7.94 27.81
C THR A 23 -7.48 8.67 29.06
N LYS A 24 -6.91 9.87 28.92
CA LYS A 24 -6.49 10.69 30.07
C LYS A 24 -7.68 11.01 30.97
N CYS A 25 -8.81 11.41 30.38
CA CYS A 25 -10.04 11.69 31.12
C CYS A 25 -10.52 10.46 31.91
N TYR A 26 -10.57 9.30 31.28
CA TYR A 26 -10.97 8.05 31.92
C TYR A 26 -10.05 7.64 33.07
N LEU A 27 -8.72 7.73 32.87
CA LEU A 27 -7.72 7.39 33.90
C LEU A 27 -7.84 8.33 35.11
N GLN A 28 -7.97 9.64 34.89
CA GLN A 28 -8.17 10.61 35.97
C GLN A 28 -9.48 10.36 36.72
N PHE A 29 -10.57 9.99 36.02
CA PHE A 29 -11.83 9.64 36.66
C PHE A 29 -11.73 8.39 37.54
N LYS A 30 -10.91 7.41 37.15
CA LYS A 30 -10.64 6.21 37.96
C LYS A 30 -9.67 6.43 39.12
N GLY A 31 -9.08 7.64 39.23
CA GLY A 31 -8.12 7.97 40.29
C GLY A 31 -6.71 7.45 40.04
N GLU A 32 -6.37 7.12 38.79
CA GLU A 32 -5.01 6.68 38.42
C GLU A 32 -4.03 7.86 38.50
N VAL A 33 -2.85 7.60 39.06
CA VAL A 33 -1.79 8.61 39.22
C VAL A 33 -0.80 8.50 38.05
N GLY A 34 -0.56 9.61 37.34
CA GLY A 34 0.45 9.68 36.28
C GLY A 34 1.86 9.74 36.84
N ALA A 35 2.86 9.40 36.03
CA ALA A 35 4.27 9.47 36.43
C ALA A 35 4.75 10.93 36.63
N GLY A 36 4.01 11.90 36.09
CA GLY A 36 4.37 13.31 36.09
C GLY A 36 5.55 13.61 35.16
N SER A 37 5.66 14.86 34.71
CA SER A 37 6.85 15.35 34.01
C SER A 37 7.19 16.77 34.45
N ASP A 38 8.47 17.14 34.37
CA ASP A 38 8.96 18.49 34.63
C ASP A 38 8.14 19.55 33.89
N TYR A 39 7.76 19.26 32.65
CA TYR A 39 6.91 20.12 31.83
C TYR A 39 5.50 20.27 32.42
N THR A 40 4.84 19.16 32.78
CA THR A 40 3.48 19.23 33.36
C THR A 40 3.46 20.00 34.68
N ALA A 41 4.47 19.79 35.54
CA ALA A 41 4.62 20.55 36.78
C ALA A 41 4.85 22.04 36.49
N TRP A 42 5.71 22.37 35.53
CA TRP A 42 5.95 23.75 35.11
C TRP A 42 4.70 24.43 34.56
N VAL A 43 3.87 23.75 33.74
CA VAL A 43 2.61 24.31 33.22
C VAL A 43 1.64 24.63 34.36
N VAL A 44 1.51 23.74 35.35
CA VAL A 44 0.64 23.95 36.53
C VAL A 44 1.13 25.17 37.31
N THR A 45 2.40 25.19 37.71
CA THR A 45 3.00 26.31 38.47
C THR A 45 2.87 27.64 37.73
N ARG A 46 3.12 27.66 36.41
CA ARG A 46 2.99 28.86 35.59
C ARG A 46 1.55 29.35 35.53
N THR A 47 0.58 28.44 35.39
CA THR A 47 -0.85 28.78 35.36
C THR A 47 -1.32 29.34 36.71
N GLU A 48 -0.90 28.73 37.81
CA GLU A 48 -1.23 29.19 39.16
C GLU A 48 -0.61 30.56 39.47
N SER A 49 0.67 30.78 39.12
CA SER A 49 1.33 32.08 39.30
C SER A 49 0.64 33.17 38.49
N TYR A 50 0.36 32.90 37.20
CA TYR A 50 -0.33 33.85 36.33
C TYR A 50 -1.76 34.15 36.81
N CYS A 51 -2.47 33.15 37.33
CA CYS A 51 -3.78 33.36 37.94
C CYS A 51 -3.69 34.26 39.18
N ARG A 52 -2.73 34.01 40.07
CA ARG A 52 -2.52 34.80 41.30
C ARG A 52 -2.20 36.26 40.98
N GLU A 53 -1.28 36.50 40.05
CA GLU A 53 -0.94 37.84 39.56
C GLU A 53 -2.14 38.53 38.90
N GLY A 54 -2.94 37.78 38.14
CA GLY A 54 -4.13 38.29 37.48
C GLY A 54 -5.20 38.73 38.45
N ILE A 55 -5.43 37.93 39.50
CA ILE A 55 -6.30 38.29 40.61
C ILE A 55 -5.78 39.55 41.31
N GLN A 56 -4.48 39.61 41.65
CA GLN A 56 -3.87 40.80 42.27
C GLN A 56 -4.05 42.08 41.44
N LYS A 57 -3.91 41.99 40.11
CA LYS A 57 -4.12 43.13 39.21
C LYS A 57 -5.57 43.58 39.17
N LEU A 58 -6.52 42.64 39.20
CA LEU A 58 -7.94 42.98 39.28
C LEU A 58 -8.29 43.60 40.64
N THR A 59 -7.79 43.03 41.74
CA THR A 59 -8.10 43.54 43.08
C THR A 59 -7.46 44.89 43.38
N ALA A 60 -6.31 45.21 42.78
CA ALA A 60 -5.67 46.53 42.90
C ALA A 60 -6.48 47.67 42.26
N VAL A 61 -7.33 47.37 41.28
CA VAL A 61 -8.17 48.37 40.58
C VAL A 61 -9.56 48.51 41.24
N TYR A 62 -10.06 47.47 41.90
CA TYR A 62 -11.45 47.38 42.37
C TYR A 62 -11.57 47.05 43.87
N SER A 63 -10.65 47.55 44.70
CA SER A 63 -10.43 47.19 46.11
C SER A 63 -11.67 47.25 47.03
N LEU A 64 -12.72 47.98 46.65
CA LEU A 64 -13.92 48.22 47.46
C LEU A 64 -15.12 47.31 47.12
N GLU A 65 -15.05 46.45 46.10
CA GLU A 65 -16.22 45.68 45.60
C GLU A 65 -15.95 44.16 45.40
N LEU A 66 -15.05 43.58 46.20
CA LEU A 66 -14.60 42.19 46.09
C LEU A 66 -15.23 41.28 47.17
N CYS A 67 -15.76 40.12 46.77
CA CYS A 67 -16.23 39.08 47.70
C CYS A 67 -15.34 37.82 47.62
N SER A 68 -14.67 37.47 48.73
CA SER A 68 -13.69 36.37 48.83
C SER A 68 -14.22 35.10 49.53
N GLY A 69 -15.51 35.05 49.92
CA GLY A 69 -16.13 33.88 50.56
C GLY A 69 -16.88 32.98 49.57
N SER A 70 -17.03 31.68 49.90
CA SER A 70 -17.88 30.75 49.12
C SER A 70 -19.34 31.18 49.22
N LEU A 71 -19.95 31.58 48.11
CA LEU A 71 -21.32 32.09 48.05
C LEU A 71 -22.28 31.00 47.57
N ASP A 72 -23.32 30.72 48.35
CA ASP A 72 -24.41 29.86 47.90
C ASP A 72 -25.11 30.46 46.69
N SER A 73 -25.39 29.65 45.65
CA SER A 73 -25.96 30.07 44.36
C SER A 73 -27.22 30.97 44.47
N GLY A 74 -28.02 30.80 45.52
CA GLY A 74 -29.20 31.64 45.80
C GLY A 74 -28.88 33.08 46.22
N GLN A 75 -27.69 33.36 46.75
CA GLN A 75 -27.26 34.67 47.23
C GLN A 75 -26.68 35.58 46.13
N TRP A 76 -26.35 35.02 44.95
CA TRP A 76 -25.69 35.75 43.87
C TRP A 76 -26.59 36.82 43.22
N LYS A 77 -27.91 36.61 43.22
CA LYS A 77 -28.89 37.54 42.62
C LYS A 77 -29.05 38.85 43.40
N ASN A 78 -28.85 38.79 44.73
CA ASN A 78 -29.11 39.90 45.65
C ASN A 78 -27.83 40.57 46.18
N ALA A 79 -26.65 40.13 45.73
CA ALA A 79 -25.38 40.58 46.28
C ALA A 79 -24.88 41.89 45.62
N SER A 80 -24.19 42.72 46.41
CA SER A 80 -23.66 44.05 46.03
C SER A 80 -22.23 44.03 45.48
N TRP A 81 -21.58 42.87 45.41
CA TRP A 81 -20.21 42.77 44.90
C TRP A 81 -20.13 42.90 43.39
N HIS A 82 -18.96 43.31 42.91
CA HIS A 82 -18.63 43.45 41.48
C HIS A 82 -17.77 42.29 40.98
N PHE A 83 -16.93 41.74 41.85
CA PHE A 83 -16.11 40.55 41.58
C PHE A 83 -16.20 39.55 42.74
N THR A 84 -16.28 38.27 42.41
CA THR A 84 -16.09 37.16 43.37
C THR A 84 -14.96 36.25 42.92
N LEU A 85 -14.20 35.72 43.88
CA LEU A 85 -13.00 34.91 43.66
C LEU A 85 -13.19 33.45 44.08
N ASP A 86 -12.48 32.54 43.42
CA ASP A 86 -12.28 31.14 43.80
C ASP A 86 -13.58 30.38 44.14
N GLN A 87 -14.61 30.56 43.31
CA GLN A 87 -15.91 29.94 43.51
C GLN A 87 -15.97 28.56 42.85
N ILE A 88 -16.50 27.56 43.57
CA ILE A 88 -16.86 26.26 42.99
C ILE A 88 -18.37 26.22 42.87
N ILE A 89 -18.88 26.19 41.65
CA ILE A 89 -20.32 26.12 41.40
C ILE A 89 -20.66 24.72 40.91
N ARG A 90 -21.58 24.10 41.64
CA ARG A 90 -22.07 22.76 41.35
C ARG A 90 -23.56 22.80 41.00
N THR A 91 -23.89 22.16 39.90
CA THR A 91 -25.26 21.84 39.47
C THR A 91 -25.52 20.35 39.66
N GLN A 92 -26.69 19.87 39.27
CA GLN A 92 -27.03 18.45 39.39
C GLN A 92 -26.04 17.52 38.66
N ASP A 93 -25.49 17.97 37.54
CA ASP A 93 -24.68 17.12 36.65
C ASP A 93 -23.28 17.70 36.38
N TRP A 94 -23.07 19.01 36.56
CA TRP A 94 -21.83 19.72 36.20
C TRP A 94 -21.27 20.52 37.37
N GLU A 95 -19.95 20.58 37.46
CA GLU A 95 -19.19 21.36 38.44
C GLU A 95 -18.07 22.14 37.74
N ALA A 96 -17.96 23.43 38.02
CA ALA A 96 -16.86 24.25 37.51
C ALA A 96 -16.25 25.08 38.64
N SER A 97 -14.93 25.22 38.58
CA SER A 97 -14.16 26.13 39.43
C SER A 97 -13.90 27.41 38.66
N PHE A 98 -14.33 28.54 39.23
CA PHE A 98 -14.20 29.87 38.69
C PHE A 98 -13.16 30.63 39.49
N GLN A 99 -12.12 31.11 38.82
CA GLN A 99 -11.11 31.94 39.46
C GLN A 99 -11.69 33.32 39.77
N VAL A 100 -12.42 33.91 38.81
CA VAL A 100 -13.08 35.20 38.95
C VAL A 100 -14.43 35.17 38.24
N VAL A 101 -15.48 35.70 38.88
CA VAL A 101 -16.73 36.06 38.20
C VAL A 101 -17.02 37.55 38.39
N GLN A 102 -17.21 38.25 37.29
CA GLN A 102 -17.62 39.66 37.27
C GLN A 102 -19.14 39.76 37.21
N ARG A 103 -19.72 40.62 38.05
CA ARG A 103 -21.13 41.02 37.99
C ARG A 103 -21.23 42.42 37.38
N ILE A 104 -22.01 42.56 36.33
CA ILE A 104 -22.34 43.84 35.70
C ILE A 104 -23.77 44.19 36.14
N PRO A 105 -23.96 45.33 36.84
CA PRO A 105 -25.28 45.77 37.25
C PRO A 105 -26.16 46.10 36.03
N PRO A 106 -27.50 45.97 36.16
CA PRO A 106 -28.42 46.26 35.07
C PRO A 106 -28.46 47.74 34.71
N GLU A 107 -28.33 48.07 33.42
CA GLU A 107 -28.64 49.39 32.87
C GLU A 107 -30.16 49.47 32.60
N GLY A 108 -30.90 50.18 33.47
CA GLY A 108 -32.34 50.44 33.32
C GLY A 108 -33.29 49.50 34.11
N THR A 109 -34.55 49.92 34.24
CA THR A 109 -35.60 49.31 35.11
C THR A 109 -36.06 47.89 34.70
N ASN A 110 -35.62 47.36 33.55
CA ASN A 110 -36.07 46.07 33.00
C ASN A 110 -34.92 45.10 32.63
N SER A 111 -33.67 45.38 33.01
CA SER A 111 -32.55 44.47 32.73
C SER A 111 -32.13 43.66 33.97
N SER A 112 -31.75 42.39 33.76
CA SER A 112 -31.21 41.54 34.82
C SER A 112 -29.68 41.71 34.92
N PRO A 113 -29.07 41.59 36.11
CA PRO A 113 -27.61 41.64 36.24
C PRO A 113 -26.94 40.58 35.36
N GLN A 114 -25.88 40.96 34.65
CA GLN A 114 -25.09 40.04 33.83
C GLN A 114 -23.91 39.51 34.64
N PHE A 115 -23.64 38.21 34.50
CA PHE A 115 -22.48 37.58 35.14
C PHE A 115 -21.54 37.06 34.06
N ILE A 116 -20.25 37.39 34.19
CA ILE A 116 -19.22 37.06 33.22
C ILE A 116 -18.10 36.32 33.94
N PRO A 117 -17.88 35.03 33.68
CA PRO A 117 -16.70 34.33 34.19
C PRO A 117 -15.45 34.83 33.47
N ILE A 118 -14.38 35.04 34.24
CA ILE A 118 -13.07 35.47 33.75
C ILE A 118 -12.06 34.36 34.04
N ARG A 119 -11.49 33.80 32.98
CA ARG A 119 -10.45 32.76 33.03
C ARG A 119 -9.07 33.36 32.76
N PHE A 120 -8.05 32.90 33.47
CA PHE A 120 -6.65 33.29 33.22
C PHE A 120 -5.91 32.19 32.46
N VAL A 121 -5.25 32.54 31.36
CA VAL A 121 -4.47 31.61 30.54
C VAL A 121 -3.09 32.23 30.26
N PRO A 122 -1.98 31.67 30.77
CA PRO A 122 -0.66 32.30 30.63
C PRO A 122 -0.12 32.36 29.20
N ASN A 123 -0.71 31.61 28.27
CA ASN A 123 -0.29 31.56 26.87
C ASN A 123 -0.69 32.84 26.12
N ASN A 124 0.22 33.38 25.33
CA ASN A 124 -0.03 34.50 24.44
C ASN A 124 -1.02 34.13 23.32
N LYS A 125 -1.02 32.86 22.87
CA LYS A 125 -1.96 32.35 21.85
C LYS A 125 -3.02 31.45 22.47
N LEU A 126 -4.29 31.79 22.27
CA LEU A 126 -5.42 31.00 22.76
C LEU A 126 -5.76 29.83 21.82
N SER A 127 -5.82 28.63 22.40
CA SER A 127 -6.29 27.44 21.70
C SER A 127 -7.82 27.39 21.62
N ASN A 128 -8.35 26.52 20.77
CA ASN A 128 -9.80 26.24 20.79
C ASN A 128 -10.23 25.53 22.08
N ALA A 129 -9.34 24.78 22.73
CA ALA A 129 -9.63 24.15 24.01
C ALA A 129 -9.85 25.20 25.10
N ASP A 130 -9.02 26.25 25.14
CA ASP A 130 -9.18 27.36 26.10
C ASP A 130 -10.55 28.03 25.97
N LYS A 131 -10.98 28.28 24.72
CA LYS A 131 -12.30 28.86 24.42
C LYS A 131 -13.45 27.94 24.82
N MET A 132 -13.29 26.62 24.59
CA MET A 132 -14.30 25.62 24.98
C MET A 132 -14.44 25.50 26.49
N VAL A 133 -13.33 25.56 27.25
CA VAL A 133 -13.35 25.53 28.71
C VAL A 133 -14.03 26.77 29.28
N ALA A 134 -13.72 27.97 28.77
CA ALA A 134 -14.38 29.19 29.22
C ALA A 134 -15.89 29.19 28.90
N ALA A 135 -16.28 28.62 27.76
CA ALA A 135 -17.68 28.44 27.41
C ALA A 135 -18.38 27.40 28.30
N PHE A 136 -17.71 26.32 28.68
CA PHE A 136 -18.22 25.34 29.64
C PHE A 136 -18.48 25.97 31.01
N GLU A 137 -17.51 26.73 31.53
CA GLU A 137 -17.64 27.47 32.80
C GLU A 137 -18.84 28.43 32.75
N ALA A 138 -19.01 29.22 31.68
CA ALA A 138 -20.17 30.09 31.51
C ALA A 138 -21.50 29.35 31.48
N LEU A 139 -21.57 28.17 30.86
CA LEU A 139 -22.79 27.35 30.83
C LEU A 139 -23.11 26.75 32.21
N VAL A 140 -22.11 26.36 32.99
CA VAL A 140 -22.31 25.91 34.39
C VAL A 140 -22.88 27.06 35.24
N LEU A 141 -22.33 28.26 35.09
CA LEU A 141 -22.82 29.46 35.77
C LEU A 141 -24.26 29.79 35.37
N ALA A 142 -24.57 29.75 34.06
CA ALA A 142 -25.92 29.96 33.54
C ALA A 142 -26.94 28.96 34.11
N LYS A 143 -26.56 27.66 34.16
CA LYS A 143 -27.41 26.57 34.67
C LYS A 143 -27.66 26.71 36.17
N SER A 144 -26.64 27.07 36.96
CA SER A 144 -26.77 27.24 38.41
C SER A 144 -27.67 28.43 38.79
N LEU A 145 -27.48 29.58 38.15
CA LEU A 145 -28.19 30.81 38.48
C LEU A 145 -29.55 30.94 37.79
N SER A 146 -29.87 30.04 36.84
CA SER A 146 -31.04 30.13 35.96
C SER A 146 -31.12 31.47 35.21
N ILE A 147 -29.99 31.92 34.69
CA ILE A 147 -29.84 33.17 33.91
C ILE A 147 -29.14 32.90 32.58
N LYS A 148 -29.27 33.82 31.61
CA LYS A 148 -28.50 33.76 30.37
C LYS A 148 -27.10 34.37 30.56
N VAL A 149 -26.06 33.56 30.44
CA VAL A 149 -24.67 34.03 30.33
C VAL A 149 -24.27 34.03 28.86
N GLY A 150 -24.23 35.21 28.25
CA GLY A 150 -23.94 35.35 26.81
C GLY A 150 -22.44 35.33 26.47
N VAL A 151 -21.58 35.69 27.43
CA VAL A 151 -20.15 35.93 27.21
C VAL A 151 -19.32 35.37 28.37
N ALA A 152 -18.16 34.78 28.05
CA ALA A 152 -17.07 34.50 28.97
C ALA A 152 -15.84 35.31 28.56
N LYS A 153 -15.00 35.75 29.49
CA LYS A 153 -13.75 36.47 29.21
C LYS A 153 -12.54 35.57 29.50
N ILE A 154 -11.52 35.64 28.67
CA ILE A 154 -10.22 35.02 28.89
C ILE A 154 -9.16 36.11 28.92
N THR A 155 -8.51 36.29 30.06
CA THR A 155 -7.33 37.16 30.20
C THR A 155 -6.09 36.31 29.92
N HIS A 156 -5.30 36.71 28.93
CA HIS A 156 -4.20 35.86 28.45
C HIS A 156 -2.93 36.60 28.01
N GLY A 157 -1.83 35.84 28.02
CA GLY A 157 -0.52 36.28 27.56
C GLY A 157 0.15 37.31 28.47
N GLU A 158 1.38 37.67 28.12
CA GLU A 158 2.19 38.63 28.90
C GLU A 158 1.64 40.06 28.86
N LYS A 159 0.91 40.39 27.81
CA LYS A 159 0.22 41.68 27.66
C LYS A 159 -1.12 41.75 28.39
N TRP A 160 -1.53 40.68 29.10
CA TRP A 160 -2.81 40.63 29.82
C TRP A 160 -4.02 40.98 28.94
N SER A 161 -4.01 40.50 27.69
CA SER A 161 -5.04 40.79 26.71
C SER A 161 -6.34 40.07 27.08
N VAL A 162 -7.49 40.73 26.90
CA VAL A 162 -8.81 40.17 27.23
C VAL A 162 -9.53 39.74 25.96
N TYR A 163 -9.83 38.46 25.84
CA TYR A 163 -10.60 37.87 24.75
C TYR A 163 -12.02 37.52 25.21
N SER A 164 -13.04 37.98 24.48
CA SER A 164 -14.45 37.67 24.79
C SER A 164 -14.97 36.50 23.96
N VAL A 165 -15.32 35.40 24.64
CA VAL A 165 -15.90 34.20 24.05
C VAL A 165 -17.43 34.31 24.02
N LYS A 166 -18.03 34.24 22.82
CA LYS A 166 -19.48 34.19 22.65
C LYS A 166 -20.00 32.78 22.94
N VAL A 167 -20.66 32.59 24.08
CA VAL A 167 -21.08 31.28 24.60
C VAL A 167 -22.03 30.56 23.64
N ASN A 168 -22.94 31.31 22.99
CA ASN A 168 -23.93 30.75 22.06
C ASN A 168 -23.29 30.01 20.86
N LEU A 169 -22.11 30.45 20.39
CA LEU A 169 -21.43 29.83 19.24
C LEU A 169 -20.79 28.47 19.60
N LEU A 170 -20.33 28.33 20.84
CA LEU A 170 -19.65 27.11 21.32
C LEU A 170 -20.58 26.17 22.10
N SER A 171 -21.77 26.63 22.49
CA SER A 171 -22.70 25.87 23.32
C SER A 171 -22.99 24.47 22.77
N ARG A 172 -23.31 24.34 21.47
CA ARG A 172 -23.54 23.02 20.85
C ARG A 172 -22.31 22.10 20.94
N ALA A 173 -21.13 22.65 20.73
CA ALA A 173 -19.88 21.89 20.79
C ALA A 173 -19.57 21.44 22.22
N VAL A 174 -19.78 22.31 23.21
CA VAL A 174 -19.58 21.98 24.64
C VAL A 174 -20.54 20.88 25.07
N HIS A 175 -21.85 21.01 24.78
CA HIS A 175 -22.82 19.97 25.11
C HIS A 175 -22.49 18.63 24.45
N LYS A 176 -22.04 18.66 23.18
CA LYS A 176 -21.59 17.45 22.49
C LYS A 176 -20.41 16.80 23.20
N ALA A 177 -19.38 17.58 23.55
CA ALA A 177 -18.22 17.07 24.26
C ALA A 177 -18.60 16.50 25.64
N VAL A 178 -19.41 17.22 26.43
CA VAL A 178 -19.91 16.77 27.73
C VAL A 178 -20.68 15.45 27.61
N ASN A 179 -21.58 15.32 26.63
CA ASN A 179 -22.34 14.09 26.41
C ASN A 179 -21.43 12.91 26.03
N GLN A 180 -20.40 13.17 25.21
CA GLN A 180 -19.42 12.14 24.86
C GLN A 180 -18.55 11.74 26.05
N THR A 181 -18.15 12.69 26.89
CA THR A 181 -17.44 12.39 28.15
C THR A 181 -18.33 11.61 29.10
N ALA A 182 -19.61 11.97 29.25
CA ALA A 182 -20.55 11.24 30.10
C ALA A 182 -20.74 9.79 29.63
N ALA A 183 -20.89 9.58 28.31
CA ALA A 183 -20.96 8.25 27.72
C ALA A 183 -19.67 7.44 27.95
N LEU A 184 -18.50 8.09 27.78
CA LEU A 184 -17.20 7.48 28.03
C LEU A 184 -17.04 7.01 29.48
N LEU A 185 -17.41 7.84 30.45
CA LEU A 185 -17.22 7.53 31.88
C LEU A 185 -18.28 6.55 32.41
N SER A 186 -19.42 6.43 31.73
CA SER A 186 -20.48 5.47 32.06
C SER A 186 -20.28 4.10 31.40
N ALA A 187 -19.30 3.97 30.50
CA ALA A 187 -19.00 2.70 29.83
C ALA A 187 -18.48 1.65 30.81
N THR A 188 -18.87 0.39 30.61
CA THR A 188 -18.40 -0.76 31.41
C THR A 188 -16.94 -1.12 31.14
N TYR A 189 -16.40 -0.73 30.00
CA TYR A 189 -15.04 -1.04 29.56
C TYR A 189 -14.22 0.25 29.37
N PRO A 190 -12.89 0.20 29.57
CA PRO A 190 -12.03 1.35 29.32
C PRO A 190 -12.07 1.74 27.83
N PRO A 191 -11.87 3.03 27.50
CA PRO A 191 -11.74 3.45 26.11
C PRO A 191 -10.57 2.75 25.42
N ASP A 192 -10.70 2.61 24.10
CA ASP A 192 -9.58 2.20 23.26
C ASP A 192 -8.38 3.12 23.46
N LEU A 193 -7.23 2.49 23.71
CA LEU A 193 -5.99 3.20 23.95
C LEU A 193 -5.37 3.62 22.62
N ILE A 194 -5.50 4.90 22.29
CA ILE A 194 -4.99 5.47 21.04
C ILE A 194 -4.01 6.60 21.36
N LEU A 195 -2.76 6.48 20.88
CA LEU A 195 -1.79 7.56 20.99
C LEU A 195 -2.18 8.74 20.09
N ASN A 196 -2.08 9.96 20.62
CA ASN A 196 -2.46 11.19 19.95
C ASN A 196 -1.40 12.30 20.15
N ARG A 197 -1.66 13.51 19.60
CA ARG A 197 -0.71 14.64 19.66
C ARG A 197 -0.48 15.18 21.07
N HIS A 198 -1.37 14.91 22.03
CA HIS A 198 -1.24 15.30 23.43
C HIS A 198 -0.25 14.40 24.20
N CYS A 199 0.08 13.23 23.67
CA CYS A 199 0.92 12.25 24.36
C CYS A 199 2.25 12.80 24.91
N PRO A 200 3.04 13.63 24.19
CA PRO A 200 4.30 14.17 24.71
C PRO A 200 4.17 15.04 25.97
N GLU A 201 3.00 15.65 26.18
CA GLU A 201 2.70 16.51 27.33
C GLU A 201 1.88 15.76 28.41
N CYS A 202 1.66 14.46 28.23
CA CYS A 202 0.75 13.68 29.04
C CYS A 202 1.47 12.92 30.17
N GLU A 203 1.02 13.11 31.41
CA GLU A 203 1.51 12.37 32.59
C GLU A 203 1.38 10.84 32.50
N PHE A 204 0.54 10.32 31.59
CA PHE A 204 0.34 8.89 31.35
C PHE A 204 1.07 8.36 30.11
N GLN A 205 1.94 9.15 29.48
CA GLN A 205 2.58 8.81 28.21
C GLN A 205 3.28 7.45 28.24
N ASP A 206 4.16 7.21 29.22
CA ASP A 206 4.98 6.00 29.28
C ASP A 206 4.13 4.74 29.47
N ARG A 207 3.14 4.81 30.37
CA ARG A 207 2.15 3.74 30.57
C ARG A 207 1.41 3.43 29.27
N CYS A 208 0.87 4.46 28.61
CA CYS A 208 0.12 4.31 27.37
C CYS A 208 1.00 3.73 26.26
N ARG A 209 2.21 4.27 26.09
CA ARG A 209 3.16 3.83 25.07
C ARG A 209 3.57 2.38 25.30
N LYS A 210 3.90 1.99 26.53
CA LYS A 210 4.23 0.60 26.88
C LYS A 210 3.10 -0.36 26.52
N GLN A 211 1.87 -0.06 26.93
CA GLN A 211 0.70 -0.89 26.60
C GLN A 211 0.44 -0.98 25.09
N THR A 212 0.60 0.10 24.33
CA THR A 212 0.43 0.07 22.87
C THR A 212 1.55 -0.71 22.17
N VAL A 213 2.79 -0.66 22.66
CA VAL A 213 3.92 -1.46 22.13
C VAL A 213 3.68 -2.94 22.41
N GLU A 214 3.27 -3.31 23.63
CA GLU A 214 2.96 -4.70 23.99
C GLU A 214 1.80 -5.28 23.16
N LYS A 215 0.79 -4.45 22.84
CA LYS A 215 -0.34 -4.83 21.97
C LYS A 215 -0.03 -4.73 20.48
N ASP A 216 1.14 -4.23 20.09
CA ASP A 216 1.52 -3.96 18.70
C ASP A 216 0.50 -3.08 17.95
N ASP A 217 -0.09 -2.09 18.64
CA ASP A 217 -1.25 -1.32 18.15
C ASP A 217 -0.91 -0.35 16.99
N LEU A 218 -1.84 -0.18 16.03
CA LEU A 218 -1.64 0.71 14.89
C LEU A 218 -1.43 2.19 15.24
N SER A 219 -1.84 2.65 16.43
CA SER A 219 -1.60 4.02 16.90
C SER A 219 -0.13 4.33 17.19
N LEU A 220 0.74 3.30 17.25
CA LEU A 220 2.20 3.50 17.26
C LEU A 220 2.71 4.20 16.00
N LEU A 221 1.97 4.16 14.88
CA LEU A 221 2.31 4.87 13.66
C LEU A 221 1.62 6.26 13.66
N PRO A 222 2.32 7.37 14.01
CA PRO A 222 1.70 8.67 14.25
C PRO A 222 1.07 9.30 12.99
N ASN A 223 1.54 8.91 11.80
CA ASN A 223 1.00 9.37 10.52
C ASN A 223 -0.30 8.66 10.12
N LEU A 224 -0.71 7.63 10.86
CA LEU A 224 -1.89 6.84 10.55
C LEU A 224 -3.11 7.50 11.21
N THR A 225 -4.00 8.05 10.38
CA THR A 225 -5.17 8.81 10.88
C THR A 225 -6.23 7.89 11.49
N ASP A 226 -7.17 8.44 12.28
CA ASP A 226 -8.32 7.68 12.79
C ASP A 226 -9.10 6.99 11.67
N LYS A 227 -9.23 7.66 10.52
CA LYS A 227 -9.88 7.09 9.32
C LYS A 227 -9.08 5.94 8.73
N ASP A 228 -7.75 6.06 8.68
CA ASP A 228 -6.88 4.97 8.20
C ASP A 228 -6.91 3.78 9.16
N ARG A 229 -6.90 4.01 10.48
CA ARG A 229 -7.05 2.96 11.51
C ARG A 229 -8.36 2.22 11.34
N ALA A 230 -9.49 2.95 11.31
CA ALA A 230 -10.80 2.36 11.08
C ALA A 230 -10.86 1.56 9.77
N ARG A 231 -10.23 2.06 8.70
CA ARG A 231 -10.13 1.33 7.41
C ARG A 231 -9.34 0.03 7.51
N PHE A 232 -8.25 0.00 8.28
CA PHE A 232 -7.44 -1.21 8.47
C PHE A 232 -8.11 -2.20 9.43
N ASN A 233 -8.65 -1.73 10.56
CA ASN A 233 -9.44 -2.52 11.50
C ASN A 233 -10.63 -3.16 10.78
N GLY A 234 -11.32 -2.39 9.91
CA GLY A 234 -12.42 -2.90 9.11
C GLY A 234 -12.05 -3.98 8.10
N LYS A 235 -10.76 -4.22 7.85
CA LYS A 235 -10.18 -5.31 7.05
C LYS A 235 -9.53 -6.42 7.91
N GLY A 236 -9.74 -6.42 9.22
CA GLY A 236 -9.15 -7.37 10.16
C GLY A 236 -7.67 -7.14 10.48
N LEU A 237 -7.15 -5.93 10.22
CA LEU A 237 -5.74 -5.57 10.50
C LEU A 237 -5.71 -4.64 11.71
N PHE A 238 -5.30 -5.17 12.85
CA PHE A 238 -5.29 -4.49 14.15
C PHE A 238 -3.88 -4.17 14.65
N THR A 239 -2.86 -4.83 14.13
CA THR A 239 -1.48 -4.66 14.61
C THR A 239 -0.49 -4.15 13.54
N VAL A 240 0.61 -3.53 13.97
CA VAL A 240 1.68 -3.08 13.06
C VAL A 240 2.30 -4.29 12.35
N THR A 241 2.49 -5.40 13.06
CA THR A 241 2.96 -6.67 12.48
C THR A 241 2.00 -7.17 11.40
N GLN A 242 0.69 -7.19 11.62
CA GLN A 242 -0.28 -7.56 10.59
C GLN A 242 -0.22 -6.62 9.37
N LEU A 243 -0.14 -5.30 9.61
CA LEU A 243 0.00 -4.31 8.55
C LEU A 243 1.27 -4.51 7.71
N SER A 244 2.37 -4.96 8.32
CA SER A 244 3.64 -5.25 7.63
C SER A 244 3.48 -6.29 6.50
N TYR A 245 2.66 -7.33 6.72
CA TYR A 245 2.42 -8.39 5.74
C TYR A 245 1.60 -7.93 4.53
N THR A 246 0.95 -6.77 4.63
CA THR A 246 0.17 -6.22 3.53
C THR A 246 1.02 -5.49 2.49
N PHE A 247 2.26 -5.13 2.83
CA PHE A 247 3.13 -4.41 1.90
C PHE A 247 3.45 -5.31 0.70
N ARG A 248 3.14 -4.82 -0.49
CA ARG A 248 3.51 -5.48 -1.75
C ARG A 248 4.32 -4.50 -2.59
N PRO A 249 5.60 -4.80 -2.87
CA PRO A 249 6.43 -3.94 -3.68
C PRO A 249 5.85 -3.81 -5.09
N ARG A 250 5.59 -2.56 -5.50
CA ARG A 250 5.10 -2.19 -6.84
C ARG A 250 6.07 -1.17 -7.41
N ARG A 251 6.51 -1.35 -8.66
CA ARG A 251 7.31 -0.33 -9.34
C ARG A 251 6.41 0.80 -9.81
N ARG A 252 6.88 2.04 -9.63
CA ARG A 252 6.18 3.26 -10.01
C ARG A 252 5.99 3.36 -11.54
N ILE A 253 4.78 3.72 -11.97
CA ILE A 253 4.43 3.89 -13.40
C ILE A 253 5.26 5.04 -13.98
N LYS A 254 5.83 4.88 -15.19
CA LYS A 254 6.70 5.90 -15.83
C LYS A 254 6.07 7.29 -15.91
N ARG A 255 4.74 7.39 -16.09
CA ARG A 255 3.99 8.66 -16.11
C ARG A 255 3.96 9.38 -14.75
N LEU A 256 4.12 8.64 -13.65
CA LEU A 256 4.13 9.18 -12.28
C LEU A 256 5.55 9.43 -11.76
N ALA A 257 6.60 9.20 -12.56
CA ALA A 257 7.99 9.37 -12.13
C ALA A 257 8.29 10.79 -11.61
N GLY A 258 7.60 11.81 -12.13
CA GLY A 258 7.73 13.21 -11.70
C GLY A 258 6.83 13.66 -10.54
N GLN A 259 5.91 12.83 -10.05
CA GLN A 259 5.09 13.18 -8.88
C GLN A 259 5.84 12.85 -7.57
N PRO A 260 5.44 13.34 -6.39
CA PRO A 260 5.95 12.83 -5.10
C PRO A 260 5.39 11.43 -4.79
N GLU A 261 6.23 10.55 -4.23
CA GLU A 261 5.83 9.18 -3.85
C GLU A 261 4.79 9.22 -2.72
N LYS A 262 3.77 8.35 -2.76
CA LYS A 262 2.78 8.27 -1.68
C LYS A 262 3.37 7.53 -0.49
N TYR A 263 3.17 8.04 0.72
CA TYR A 263 3.64 7.37 1.94
C TYR A 263 2.95 6.01 2.16
N HIS A 264 3.75 4.93 2.22
CA HIS A 264 3.31 3.56 2.47
C HIS A 264 3.41 3.17 3.95
N HIS A 265 2.30 3.20 4.70
CA HIS A 265 2.28 2.74 6.10
C HIS A 265 2.70 1.28 6.26
N ALA A 266 2.32 0.41 5.32
CA ALA A 266 2.71 -1.00 5.33
C ALA A 266 4.22 -1.20 5.16
N LEU A 267 4.91 -0.32 4.41
CA LEU A 267 6.37 -0.38 4.29
C LEU A 267 7.06 0.08 5.58
N LYS A 268 6.52 1.10 6.24
CA LYS A 268 6.99 1.52 7.57
C LYS A 268 6.85 0.39 8.59
N ALA A 269 5.69 -0.28 8.59
CA ALA A 269 5.46 -1.47 9.42
C ALA A 269 6.43 -2.61 9.08
N LEU A 270 6.73 -2.83 7.80
CA LEU A 270 7.74 -3.80 7.35
C LEU A 270 9.14 -3.47 7.86
N ALA A 271 9.55 -2.19 7.77
CA ALA A 271 10.81 -1.71 8.31
C ALA A 271 10.95 -2.00 9.80
N ILE A 272 9.92 -1.67 10.59
CA ILE A 272 9.89 -1.93 12.03
C ILE A 272 10.00 -3.43 12.33
N ARG A 273 9.24 -4.28 11.63
CA ARG A 273 9.29 -5.74 11.85
C ARG A 273 10.66 -6.32 11.51
N GLU A 274 11.26 -5.91 10.40
CA GLU A 274 12.52 -6.47 9.92
C GLU A 274 13.76 -5.83 10.57
N GLN A 275 13.58 -4.70 11.28
CA GLN A 275 14.67 -3.87 11.82
C GLN A 275 15.65 -3.42 10.72
N LYS A 276 15.11 -3.07 9.54
CA LYS A 276 15.88 -2.72 8.34
C LYS A 276 15.43 -1.39 7.75
N ILE A 277 16.36 -0.70 7.08
CA ILE A 277 16.05 0.54 6.36
C ILE A 277 15.54 0.18 4.97
N HIS A 278 14.32 0.60 4.63
CA HIS A 278 13.78 0.41 3.29
C HIS A 278 13.80 1.70 2.48
N VAL A 279 14.27 1.63 1.23
CA VAL A 279 14.37 2.79 0.33
C VAL A 279 13.46 2.61 -0.88
N VAL A 280 12.66 3.63 -1.20
CA VAL A 280 11.74 3.71 -2.34
C VAL A 280 12.23 4.76 -3.32
N GLY A 281 12.40 4.36 -4.58
CA GLY A 281 12.94 5.23 -5.63
C GLY A 281 14.41 5.61 -5.38
N LYS A 282 14.82 6.73 -5.97
CA LYS A 282 16.14 7.34 -5.75
C LYS A 282 15.94 8.70 -5.08
N PRO A 283 16.17 8.83 -3.77
CA PRO A 283 16.18 10.13 -3.13
C PRO A 283 17.30 10.97 -3.73
N GLU A 284 16.98 12.08 -4.37
CA GLU A 284 18.01 13.05 -4.78
C GLU A 284 18.30 13.98 -3.61
N LEU A 285 19.57 14.07 -3.24
CA LEU A 285 20.09 15.03 -2.29
C LEU A 285 21.19 15.81 -3.00
N HIS A 286 20.81 16.97 -3.56
CA HIS A 286 21.74 17.86 -4.25
C HIS A 286 22.56 18.60 -3.21
N ILE A 287 23.87 18.41 -3.25
CA ILE A 287 24.81 19.02 -2.32
C ILE A 287 25.92 19.61 -3.17
N ASP A 288 25.93 20.93 -3.26
CA ASP A 288 26.94 21.69 -3.97
C ASP A 288 27.53 22.72 -2.99
N GLY A 289 28.86 22.75 -2.84
CA GLY A 289 29.56 23.63 -1.90
C GLY A 289 29.57 23.19 -0.42
N THR A 290 29.80 24.15 0.48
CA THR A 290 29.96 23.91 1.93
C THR A 290 28.62 23.61 2.60
N ILE A 291 28.56 22.52 3.37
CA ILE A 291 27.32 22.09 4.04
C ILE A 291 27.22 22.76 5.39
N ILE A 292 26.06 23.36 5.63
CA ILE A 292 25.76 24.05 6.87
C ILE A 292 24.50 23.42 7.45
N PHE A 293 24.68 22.71 8.56
CA PHE A 293 23.58 22.20 9.37
C PHE A 293 23.18 23.25 10.36
N PHE A 294 21.88 23.50 10.49
CA PHE A 294 21.40 24.40 11.52
C PHE A 294 20.11 23.89 12.14
N ASP A 295 19.95 24.26 13.40
CA ASP A 295 18.76 23.98 14.21
C ASP A 295 18.44 25.23 15.04
N VAL A 296 17.15 25.47 15.28
CA VAL A 296 16.70 26.68 15.99
C VAL A 296 15.77 26.34 17.14
N GLU A 297 16.04 26.95 18.28
CA GLU A 297 15.19 26.85 19.45
C GLU A 297 14.38 28.14 19.62
N GLY A 298 13.10 27.98 19.95
CA GLY A 298 12.21 29.11 20.11
C GLY A 298 11.03 28.83 21.02
N LEU A 299 10.29 29.88 21.31
CA LEU A 299 9.06 29.87 22.10
C LEU A 299 7.89 30.16 21.15
N PRO A 300 7.20 29.13 20.62
CA PRO A 300 6.14 29.31 19.62
C PRO A 300 4.99 30.21 20.10
N ASP A 301 4.75 30.23 21.41
CA ASP A 301 3.75 31.08 22.05
C ASP A 301 4.07 32.58 21.86
N ARG A 302 5.35 32.95 21.92
CA ARG A 302 5.85 34.33 21.74
C ARG A 302 6.28 34.66 20.32
N ASP A 303 6.33 33.66 19.43
CA ASP A 303 7.00 33.73 18.13
C ASP A 303 8.44 34.29 18.25
N PHE A 304 9.18 33.86 19.26
CA PHE A 304 10.55 34.31 19.54
C PHE A 304 11.54 33.16 19.43
N TYR A 305 12.63 33.36 18.69
CA TYR A 305 13.74 32.41 18.52
C TYR A 305 14.93 32.89 19.34
N TYR A 306 15.37 32.09 20.30
CA TYR A 306 16.39 32.50 21.27
C TYR A 306 17.76 31.88 21.02
N LEU A 307 17.85 30.85 20.17
CA LEU A 307 19.11 30.19 19.87
C LEU A 307 19.09 29.68 18.43
N ILE A 308 20.17 29.99 17.70
CA ILE A 308 20.48 29.42 16.39
C ILE A 308 21.79 28.62 16.54
N GLY A 309 21.69 27.31 16.38
CA GLY A 309 22.83 26.42 16.29
C GLY A 309 23.28 26.29 14.85
N VAL A 310 24.58 26.41 14.61
CA VAL A 310 25.16 26.23 13.29
C VAL A 310 26.36 25.31 13.39
N ARG A 311 26.35 24.26 12.57
CA ARG A 311 27.48 23.37 12.35
C ARG A 311 27.88 23.47 10.89
N LEU A 312 29.09 23.95 10.67
CA LEU A 312 29.66 24.18 9.35
C LEU A 312 30.77 23.16 9.10
N GLU A 313 30.67 22.45 7.98
CA GLU A 313 31.64 21.41 7.62
C GLU A 313 32.49 21.85 6.43
N ASN A 314 33.71 22.30 6.76
CA ASN A 314 34.72 22.75 5.82
C ASN A 314 35.72 21.64 5.47
N LYS A 315 36.52 21.84 4.41
CA LYS A 315 37.65 20.95 4.08
C LYS A 315 38.69 20.84 5.22
N ASN A 316 38.75 21.85 6.09
CA ASN A 316 39.74 21.98 7.16
C ASN A 316 39.24 21.50 8.54
N GLY A 317 37.96 21.09 8.66
CA GLY A 317 37.37 20.67 9.93
C GLY A 317 35.91 21.08 10.10
N VAL A 318 35.41 20.91 11.33
CA VAL A 318 34.05 21.25 11.72
C VAL A 318 34.09 22.49 12.61
N GLU A 319 33.37 23.53 12.22
CA GLU A 319 33.18 24.75 13.00
C GLU A 319 31.77 24.78 13.57
N ARG A 320 31.63 25.19 14.84
CA ARG A 320 30.33 25.28 15.54
C ARG A 320 30.11 26.69 16.04
N TYR A 321 28.89 27.19 15.85
CA TYR A 321 28.45 28.48 16.35
C TYR A 321 27.11 28.31 17.07
N SER A 322 26.97 28.96 18.23
CA SER A 322 25.75 28.95 19.02
C SER A 322 25.33 30.40 19.29
N LEU A 323 24.43 30.92 18.46
CA LEU A 323 24.03 32.32 18.47
C LEU A 323 22.87 32.50 19.44
N TRP A 324 23.14 33.11 20.59
CA TRP A 324 22.20 33.22 21.71
C TRP A 324 21.59 34.61 21.82
N ALA A 325 20.28 34.67 22.03
CA ALA A 325 19.51 35.88 22.33
C ALA A 325 18.96 35.85 23.75
N ASP A 326 19.26 36.88 24.53
CA ASP A 326 18.73 37.03 25.88
C ASP A 326 17.28 37.50 25.85
N SER A 327 16.93 38.32 24.86
CA SER A 327 15.62 38.96 24.67
C SER A 327 15.20 39.02 23.20
N MET A 328 13.95 39.42 22.93
CA MET A 328 13.47 39.68 21.57
C MET A 328 14.25 40.78 20.84
N GLN A 329 14.89 41.71 21.55
CA GLN A 329 15.69 42.76 20.91
C GLN A 329 16.99 42.19 20.31
N ASP A 330 17.49 41.09 20.88
CA ASP A 330 18.70 40.42 20.43
C ASP A 330 18.46 39.52 19.21
N GLU A 331 17.20 39.17 18.91
CA GLU A 331 16.82 38.30 17.78
C GLU A 331 17.37 38.83 16.45
N GLY A 332 17.34 40.16 16.25
CA GLY A 332 17.92 40.79 15.06
C GLY A 332 19.45 40.78 15.00
N ARG A 333 20.13 40.74 16.16
CA ARG A 333 21.61 40.63 16.24
C ARG A 333 22.03 39.22 15.83
N ILE A 334 21.44 38.19 16.43
CA ILE A 334 21.77 36.80 16.12
C ILE A 334 21.42 36.45 14.66
N TRP A 335 20.39 37.07 14.08
CA TRP A 335 20.09 36.95 12.65
C TRP A 335 21.21 37.50 11.76
N LYS A 336 21.71 38.69 12.05
CA LYS A 336 22.81 39.30 11.29
C LYS A 336 24.09 38.48 11.43
N GLU A 337 24.40 37.99 12.63
CA GLU A 337 25.52 37.08 12.87
C GLU A 337 25.38 35.78 12.08
N PHE A 338 24.18 35.21 12.03
CA PHE A 338 23.88 34.05 11.19
C PHE A 338 24.16 34.32 9.72
N LEU A 339 23.62 35.42 9.16
CA LEU A 339 23.88 35.81 7.77
C LEU A 339 25.37 36.05 7.48
N ASN A 340 26.12 36.60 8.44
CA ASN A 340 27.57 36.80 8.31
C ASN A 340 28.33 35.46 8.24
N ILE A 341 27.96 34.48 9.08
CA ILE A 341 28.54 33.13 9.03
C ILE A 341 28.29 32.50 7.66
N LEU A 342 27.06 32.61 7.14
CA LEU A 342 26.72 32.08 5.83
C LEU A 342 27.47 32.80 4.70
N SER A 343 27.69 34.11 4.82
CA SER A 343 28.43 34.91 3.82
C SER A 343 29.91 34.55 3.74
N GLY A 344 30.49 34.03 4.84
CA GLY A 344 31.87 33.57 4.89
C GLY A 344 32.10 32.18 4.26
N ALA A 345 31.04 31.44 3.95
CA ALA A 345 31.12 30.10 3.38
C ALA A 345 31.11 30.13 1.84
N ASP A 346 31.92 29.26 1.23
CA ASP A 346 31.94 29.09 -0.23
C ASP A 346 30.73 28.25 -0.68
N HIS A 347 29.86 28.83 -1.50
CA HIS A 347 28.61 28.23 -2.00
C HIS A 347 27.81 27.45 -0.92
N PRO A 348 27.25 28.12 0.10
CA PRO A 348 26.63 27.45 1.25
C PRO A 348 25.36 26.68 0.88
N THR A 349 25.27 25.41 1.30
CA THR A 349 24.05 24.59 1.25
C THR A 349 23.49 24.41 2.67
N LEU A 350 22.35 25.05 2.95
CA LEU A 350 21.66 24.98 4.24
C LEU A 350 20.86 23.69 4.38
N MET A 351 21.01 22.99 5.50
CA MET A 351 20.26 21.79 5.86
C MET A 351 19.64 21.91 7.24
N HIS A 352 18.38 21.50 7.36
CA HIS A 352 17.62 21.54 8.60
C HIS A 352 16.60 20.38 8.68
N TYR A 353 16.01 20.16 9.86
CA TYR A 353 15.11 19.03 10.11
C TYR A 353 13.64 19.43 10.37
N GLY A 354 12.85 19.56 9.31
CA GLY A 354 11.41 19.81 9.41
C GLY A 354 11.01 21.18 8.89
N SER A 355 9.74 21.53 9.05
CA SER A 355 9.18 22.80 8.53
C SER A 355 9.32 23.97 9.52
N TYR A 356 9.76 23.70 10.75
CA TYR A 356 9.87 24.73 11.78
C TYR A 356 10.98 25.73 11.42
N GLU A 357 12.12 25.24 10.95
CA GLU A 357 13.27 26.06 10.53
C GLU A 357 12.99 26.78 9.20
N THR A 358 12.20 26.17 8.29
CA THR A 358 11.71 26.88 7.10
C THR A 358 10.85 28.09 7.49
N THR A 359 10.01 27.91 8.50
CA THR A 359 9.15 28.99 9.02
C THR A 359 10.00 30.06 9.71
N PHE A 360 11.04 29.66 10.43
CA PHE A 360 12.05 30.56 11.01
C PHE A 360 12.72 31.41 9.92
N LEU A 361 13.34 30.80 8.90
CA LEU A 361 14.04 31.53 7.83
C LEU A 361 13.15 32.59 7.18
N LYS A 362 11.91 32.20 6.83
CA LYS A 362 10.92 33.11 6.25
C LYS A 362 10.60 34.28 7.19
N ARG A 363 10.27 33.97 8.45
CA ARG A 363 9.92 34.98 9.45
C ARG A 363 11.07 35.94 9.74
N MET A 364 12.30 35.45 9.79
CA MET A 364 13.47 36.29 10.07
C MET A 364 13.78 37.22 8.90
N CYS A 365 13.64 36.75 7.66
CA CYS A 365 13.71 37.60 6.47
C CYS A 365 12.63 38.68 6.48
N ASP A 366 11.39 38.32 6.81
CA ASP A 366 10.25 39.26 6.89
C ASP A 366 10.43 40.31 7.99
N ARG A 367 11.02 39.94 9.15
CA ARG A 367 11.18 40.82 10.32
C ARG A 367 12.42 41.72 10.28
N TYR A 368 13.57 41.16 9.90
CA TYR A 368 14.87 41.82 10.07
C TYR A 368 15.60 42.09 8.73
N GLY A 369 14.97 41.73 7.62
CA GLY A 369 15.53 41.86 6.27
C GLY A 369 16.26 40.60 5.82
N GLY A 370 16.14 40.30 4.53
CA GLY A 370 16.85 39.22 3.85
C GLY A 370 18.11 39.72 3.13
N PRO A 371 18.93 38.78 2.62
CA PRO A 371 20.06 39.10 1.74
C PRO A 371 19.61 39.81 0.45
N LEU A 372 20.57 40.44 -0.25
CA LEU A 372 20.32 41.07 -1.56
C LEU A 372 19.76 40.03 -2.55
N LYS A 373 18.69 40.39 -3.27
CA LYS A 373 18.06 39.50 -4.27
C LYS A 373 19.09 38.99 -5.27
N ASP A 374 19.00 37.70 -5.61
CA ASP A 374 19.90 36.98 -6.51
C ASP A 374 21.35 36.78 -6.02
N SER A 375 21.69 37.24 -4.81
CA SER A 375 22.98 36.92 -4.17
C SER A 375 23.13 35.42 -3.89
N THR A 376 24.37 34.97 -3.66
CA THR A 376 24.67 33.60 -3.25
C THR A 376 23.89 33.19 -1.99
N LEU A 377 23.73 34.12 -1.05
CA LEU A 377 23.03 33.90 0.21
C LEU A 377 21.51 33.83 0.04
N ASP A 378 20.92 34.67 -0.82
CA ASP A 378 19.50 34.62 -1.16
C ASP A 378 19.15 33.28 -1.81
N LYS A 379 20.01 32.80 -2.71
CA LYS A 379 19.87 31.46 -3.32
C LYS A 379 19.98 30.36 -2.27
N ALA A 380 20.96 30.42 -1.37
CA ALA A 380 21.16 29.41 -0.32
C ALA A 380 19.96 29.29 0.65
N ILE A 381 19.35 30.43 1.04
CA ILE A 381 18.13 30.45 1.86
C ILE A 381 16.94 29.92 1.07
N ALA A 382 16.76 30.35 -0.19
CA ALA A 382 15.66 29.89 -1.04
C ALA A 382 15.75 28.39 -1.37
N SER A 383 16.97 27.85 -1.49
CA SER A 383 17.24 26.43 -1.77
C SER A 383 17.54 25.60 -0.53
N SER A 384 17.23 26.09 0.68
CA SER A 384 17.47 25.35 1.93
C SER A 384 16.77 23.97 1.90
N VAL A 385 17.47 22.94 2.36
CA VAL A 385 16.99 21.55 2.26
C VAL A 385 16.38 21.10 3.58
N ASN A 386 15.06 20.90 3.56
CA ASN A 386 14.33 20.23 4.64
C ASN A 386 14.51 18.71 4.55
N LEU A 387 15.36 18.15 5.41
CA LEU A 387 15.73 16.73 5.37
C LEU A 387 14.54 15.80 5.61
N LEU A 388 13.61 16.18 6.49
CA LEU A 388 12.41 15.39 6.76
C LEU A 388 11.57 15.19 5.49
N SER A 389 11.50 16.22 4.63
CA SER A 389 10.79 16.14 3.34
C SER A 389 11.51 15.26 2.33
N VAL A 390 12.84 15.19 2.38
CA VAL A 390 13.65 14.28 1.53
C VAL A 390 13.45 12.82 1.95
N ILE A 391 13.40 12.55 3.26
CA ILE A 391 13.19 11.21 3.82
C ILE A 391 11.74 10.75 3.63
N TYR A 392 10.77 11.65 3.79
CA TYR A 392 9.36 11.30 3.79
C TYR A 392 8.92 10.60 2.49
N ALA A 393 8.25 9.46 2.66
CA ALA A 393 7.80 8.58 1.57
C ALA A 393 8.90 7.95 0.69
N ARG A 394 10.19 8.23 0.96
CA ARG A 394 11.33 7.70 0.20
C ARG A 394 12.23 6.80 1.02
N VAL A 395 12.46 7.11 2.30
CA VAL A 395 13.31 6.32 3.19
C VAL A 395 12.52 5.96 4.45
N TYR A 396 12.46 4.67 4.75
CA TYR A 396 11.70 4.08 5.84
C TYR A 396 12.66 3.47 6.86
N PHE A 397 13.00 4.26 7.87
CA PHE A 397 13.74 3.79 9.04
C PHE A 397 12.84 2.89 9.92
N PRO A 398 13.40 1.89 10.62
CA PRO A 398 12.67 0.95 11.48
C PRO A 398 12.28 1.55 12.85
N THR A 399 11.88 2.81 12.84
CA THR A 399 11.39 3.58 13.99
C THR A 399 9.88 3.81 13.87
N TYR A 400 9.19 4.19 14.93
CA TYR A 400 7.74 4.44 14.85
C TYR A 400 7.41 5.80 14.19
N SER A 401 8.15 6.85 14.55
CA SER A 401 8.06 8.17 13.92
C SER A 401 9.24 8.44 12.98
N ASN A 402 9.13 9.53 12.23
CA ASN A 402 10.25 10.08 11.46
C ASN A 402 10.87 11.30 12.17
N GLY A 403 10.79 11.37 13.51
CA GLY A 403 11.45 12.43 14.27
C GLY A 403 12.98 12.25 14.26
N LEU A 404 13.72 13.36 14.28
CA LEU A 404 15.19 13.36 14.28
C LEU A 404 15.75 12.46 15.39
N LYS A 405 15.25 12.63 16.62
CA LYS A 405 15.69 11.87 17.80
C LYS A 405 15.50 10.36 17.66
N GLU A 406 14.36 9.91 17.13
CA GLU A 406 14.12 8.48 16.95
C GLU A 406 15.05 7.89 15.88
N ILE A 407 15.21 8.57 14.75
CA ILE A 407 16.07 8.11 13.66
C ILE A 407 17.54 8.12 14.08
N ALA A 408 18.02 9.20 14.69
CA ALA A 408 19.42 9.31 15.10
C ALA A 408 19.77 8.31 16.20
N ARG A 409 18.89 8.06 17.18
CA ARG A 409 19.07 6.98 18.17
C ARG A 409 19.17 5.60 17.52
N PHE A 410 18.33 5.33 16.53
CA PHE A 410 18.45 4.09 15.74
C PHE A 410 19.80 4.00 15.00
N LEU A 411 20.35 5.13 14.57
CA LEU A 411 21.69 5.21 13.96
C LEU A 411 22.84 5.22 14.99
N GLY A 412 22.55 5.10 16.29
CA GLY A 412 23.55 5.05 17.36
C GLY A 412 23.94 6.39 17.96
N PHE A 413 23.18 7.46 17.72
CA PHE A 413 23.41 8.76 18.37
C PHE A 413 22.68 8.84 19.71
N GLU A 414 23.39 9.27 20.74
CA GLU A 414 22.84 9.54 22.07
C GLU A 414 23.01 11.02 22.40
N TRP A 415 21.93 11.65 22.85
CA TRP A 415 21.98 13.02 23.37
C TRP A 415 22.64 13.02 24.74
N GLY A 416 23.37 14.08 25.07
CA GLY A 416 24.08 14.19 26.35
C GLY A 416 23.16 14.11 27.57
N ASP A 417 21.91 14.61 27.46
CA ASP A 417 20.88 14.49 28.49
C ASP A 417 19.75 13.53 28.03
N PRO A 418 19.53 12.40 28.74
CA PRO A 418 18.47 11.44 28.40
C PRO A 418 17.05 12.02 28.40
N LEU A 419 16.81 13.09 29.19
CA LEU A 419 15.52 13.76 29.31
C LEU A 419 15.36 14.92 28.31
N ALA A 420 16.36 15.18 27.47
CA ALA A 420 16.31 16.26 26.49
C ALA A 420 15.13 16.08 25.51
N SER A 421 14.29 17.10 25.40
CA SER A 421 13.18 17.19 24.46
C SER A 421 12.85 18.66 24.18
N GLY A 422 12.16 18.96 23.08
CA GLY A 422 11.71 20.32 22.80
C GLY A 422 10.75 20.88 23.86
N LEU A 423 10.02 20.02 24.60
CA LEU A 423 9.23 20.48 25.74
C LEU A 423 10.12 20.85 26.93
N GLN A 424 11.18 20.06 27.16
CA GLN A 424 12.13 20.33 28.22
C GLN A 424 12.97 21.59 27.92
N SER A 425 13.29 21.87 26.66
CA SER A 425 13.99 23.11 26.27
C SER A 425 13.18 24.36 26.64
N ILE A 426 11.85 24.32 26.52
CA ILE A 426 10.96 25.39 27.00
C ILE A 426 11.05 25.58 28.52
N VAL A 427 11.09 24.48 29.29
CA VAL A 427 11.23 24.55 30.76
C VAL A 427 12.58 25.14 31.15
N TRP A 428 13.67 24.67 30.53
CA TRP A 428 15.01 25.19 30.76
C TRP A 428 15.12 26.67 30.41
N ARG A 429 14.54 27.09 29.28
CA ARG A 429 14.51 28.50 28.87
C ARG A 429 13.72 29.34 29.85
N SER A 430 12.55 28.90 30.29
CA SER A 430 11.73 29.63 31.27
C SER A 430 12.45 29.76 32.61
N ARG A 431 13.09 28.70 33.10
CA ARG A 431 13.89 28.76 34.34
C ARG A 431 15.08 29.70 34.19
N TRP A 432 15.77 29.65 33.06
CA TRP A 432 16.88 30.55 32.75
C TRP A 432 16.45 32.02 32.70
N GLU A 433 15.28 32.33 32.13
CA GLU A 433 14.79 33.73 32.10
C GLU A 433 14.58 34.29 33.52
N SER A 434 14.13 33.45 34.46
CA SER A 434 13.91 33.84 35.85
C SER A 434 15.19 33.85 36.70
N SER A 435 16.10 32.89 36.51
CA SER A 435 17.29 32.72 37.36
C SER A 435 18.58 33.31 36.78
N ARG A 436 18.65 33.47 35.45
CA ARG A 436 19.86 33.77 34.67
C ARG A 436 21.01 32.79 34.91
N ASP A 437 20.70 31.56 35.32
CA ASP A 437 21.70 30.51 35.59
C ASP A 437 22.40 30.04 34.30
N LEU A 438 23.71 30.29 34.20
CA LEU A 438 24.52 29.91 33.05
C LEU A 438 24.50 28.40 32.77
N SER A 439 24.30 27.55 33.79
CA SER A 439 24.23 26.09 33.59
C SER A 439 23.06 25.67 32.70
N LEU A 440 21.92 26.35 32.81
CA LEU A 440 20.74 26.10 31.96
C LEU A 440 20.95 26.57 30.53
N ARG A 441 21.68 27.68 30.36
CA ARG A 441 22.08 28.17 29.03
C ARG A 441 23.01 27.17 28.34
N THR A 442 24.02 26.69 29.05
CA THR A 442 24.94 25.67 28.52
C THR A 442 24.17 24.41 28.13
N LYS A 443 23.25 23.92 28.97
CA LYS A 443 22.39 22.76 28.63
C LYS A 443 21.57 22.96 27.35
N LEU A 444 21.01 24.16 27.14
CA LEU A 444 20.26 24.48 25.91
C LEU A 444 21.18 24.52 24.69
N ILE A 445 22.39 25.07 24.83
CA ILE A 445 23.39 25.11 23.77
C ILE A 445 23.85 23.69 23.41
N ASP A 446 24.16 22.87 24.40
CA ASP A 446 24.56 21.47 24.20
C ASP A 446 23.44 20.67 23.53
N TYR A 447 22.20 20.86 23.97
CA TYR A 447 21.04 20.22 23.37
C TYR A 447 20.86 20.55 21.87
N ASN A 448 20.99 21.83 21.52
CA ASN A 448 20.86 22.30 20.14
C ASN A 448 22.08 21.89 19.27
N ASN A 449 23.28 21.83 19.87
CA ASN A 449 24.47 21.26 19.21
C ASN A 449 24.28 19.77 18.93
N ASP A 450 23.72 19.01 19.88
CA ASP A 450 23.37 17.60 19.69
C ASP A 450 22.36 17.43 18.54
N ASP A 451 21.36 18.30 18.42
CA ASP A 451 20.41 18.27 17.30
C ASP A 451 21.09 18.56 15.95
N CYS A 452 22.06 19.49 15.90
CA CYS A 452 22.89 19.72 14.71
C CYS A 452 23.79 18.52 14.35
N ASP A 453 24.38 17.86 15.36
CA ASP A 453 25.23 16.69 15.18
C ASP A 453 24.43 15.47 14.73
N ALA A 454 23.25 15.25 15.33
CA ALA A 454 22.30 14.23 14.91
C ALA A 454 21.83 14.46 13.47
N LEU A 455 21.55 15.72 13.09
CA LEU A 455 21.19 16.07 11.73
C LEU A 455 22.33 15.74 10.75
N SER A 456 23.57 16.12 11.08
CA SER A 456 24.75 15.76 10.29
C SER A 456 24.89 14.24 10.14
N LEU A 457 24.72 13.46 11.21
CA LEU A 457 24.78 12.00 11.16
C LEU A 457 23.75 11.41 10.19
N VAL A 458 22.50 11.88 10.24
CA VAL A 458 21.43 11.40 9.34
C VAL A 458 21.76 11.74 7.89
N VAL A 459 22.25 12.95 7.61
CA VAL A 459 22.64 13.37 6.25
C VAL A 459 23.81 12.54 5.73
N HIS A 460 24.86 12.34 6.52
CA HIS A 460 25.99 11.50 6.13
C HIS A 460 25.59 10.06 5.89
N THR A 461 24.68 9.53 6.71
CA THR A 461 24.10 8.20 6.50
C THR A 461 23.35 8.16 5.17
N LEU A 462 22.46 9.12 4.89
CA LEU A 462 21.74 9.19 3.62
C LEU A 462 22.68 9.31 2.41
N LYS A 463 23.74 10.13 2.49
CA LYS A 463 24.78 10.19 1.44
C LYS A 463 25.40 8.81 1.18
N LYS A 464 25.78 8.09 2.24
CA LYS A 464 26.31 6.72 2.13
C LYS A 464 25.28 5.77 1.49
N LEU A 465 24.00 5.88 1.86
CA LEU A 465 22.91 5.10 1.25
C LEU A 465 22.79 5.37 -0.26
N LEU A 466 22.96 6.62 -0.69
CA LEU A 466 22.84 7.01 -2.10
C LEU A 466 24.05 6.62 -2.97
N VAL A 467 25.24 6.53 -2.37
CA VAL A 467 26.50 6.17 -3.07
C VAL A 467 26.71 4.64 -3.15
N ALA A 468 26.25 3.87 -2.16
CA ALA A 468 26.38 2.41 -2.13
C ALA A 468 25.66 1.67 -3.29
N ASP A 469 24.82 2.36 -4.05
CA ASP A 469 24.15 1.86 -5.26
C ASP A 469 25.12 1.70 -6.47
N ILE A 470 26.39 2.14 -6.34
CA ILE A 470 27.42 2.14 -7.41
C ILE A 470 28.52 1.08 -7.21
N ASP A 471 28.92 0.75 -5.97
CA ASP A 471 30.03 -0.17 -5.68
C ASP A 471 29.64 -1.32 -4.76
N SER A 472 29.01 -2.35 -5.33
CA SER A 472 28.74 -3.61 -4.63
C SER A 472 30.02 -4.46 -4.54
N ASN A 473 31.02 -4.07 -3.74
CA ASN A 473 32.10 -5.00 -3.36
C ASN A 473 33.03 -4.66 -2.18
N ASN A 474 32.78 -3.66 -1.34
CA ASN A 474 33.65 -3.45 -0.16
C ASN A 474 32.91 -3.59 1.17
N ASN A 475 33.29 -4.63 1.91
CA ASN A 475 33.06 -4.79 3.34
C ASN A 475 33.83 -3.70 4.09
N SER A 476 33.13 -2.72 4.66
CA SER A 476 33.53 -2.12 5.93
C SER A 476 32.39 -1.30 6.56
N VAL A 477 32.27 -1.48 7.87
CA VAL A 477 31.32 -0.88 8.82
C VAL A 477 29.91 -1.49 8.81
N ALA A 478 29.51 -1.99 9.98
CA ALA A 478 28.20 -2.56 10.28
C ALA A 478 27.10 -1.49 10.17
N LEU A 479 26.72 -1.14 8.94
CA LEU A 479 25.51 -0.38 8.67
C LEU A 479 24.30 -1.32 8.78
N PRO A 480 23.13 -0.84 9.26
CA PRO A 480 21.90 -1.61 9.24
C PRO A 480 21.61 -2.12 7.83
N GLU A 481 21.13 -3.35 7.68
CA GLU A 481 20.89 -3.97 6.37
C GLU A 481 19.86 -3.16 5.56
N ILE A 482 20.27 -2.68 4.37
CA ILE A 482 19.46 -1.80 3.52
C ILE A 482 18.74 -2.60 2.46
N ILE A 483 17.44 -2.36 2.29
CA ILE A 483 16.63 -3.05 1.29
C ILE A 483 15.90 -2.04 0.40
N HIS A 484 16.23 -2.01 -0.88
CA HIS A 484 15.42 -1.27 -1.85
C HIS A 484 14.05 -1.93 -1.99
N ALA A 485 12.97 -1.17 -1.83
CA ALA A 485 11.62 -1.73 -1.90
C ALA A 485 11.34 -2.40 -3.27
N GLU A 486 12.02 -1.97 -4.33
CA GLU A 486 11.92 -2.58 -5.66
C GLU A 486 12.56 -3.98 -5.74
N THR A 487 13.54 -4.30 -4.89
CA THR A 487 14.20 -5.62 -4.85
C THR A 487 13.39 -6.65 -4.06
N LEU A 488 12.55 -6.22 -3.11
CA LEU A 488 11.60 -7.11 -2.41
C LEU A 488 10.66 -7.86 -3.39
N GLY A 489 10.37 -7.28 -4.56
CA GLY A 489 9.55 -7.90 -5.60
C GLY A 489 10.24 -9.01 -6.39
N LYS A 490 11.57 -9.15 -6.29
CA LYS A 490 12.34 -10.19 -6.98
C LYS A 490 12.30 -11.56 -6.26
N ASN A 491 11.81 -11.59 -5.01
CA ASN A 491 11.90 -12.77 -4.13
C ASN A 491 10.62 -13.62 -4.04
N LEU A 492 9.59 -13.33 -4.84
CA LEU A 492 8.40 -14.18 -4.90
C LEU A 492 8.53 -15.19 -6.06
N ASN A 493 8.73 -16.46 -5.68
CA ASN A 493 8.51 -17.70 -6.44
C ASN A 493 9.75 -18.38 -7.06
N SER A 494 10.61 -18.97 -6.21
CA SER A 494 11.40 -20.15 -6.57
C SER A 494 11.04 -21.31 -5.63
N LYS A 495 10.73 -22.49 -6.19
CA LYS A 495 10.54 -23.75 -5.43
C LYS A 495 11.79 -24.19 -4.67
N TRP A 496 12.95 -23.63 -5.02
CA TRP A 496 14.24 -23.87 -4.38
C TRP A 496 14.81 -22.53 -3.92
N ARG A 497 14.61 -22.21 -2.64
CA ARG A 497 15.21 -21.02 -2.03
C ARG A 497 16.73 -21.22 -1.94
N PRO A 498 17.56 -20.19 -2.12
CA PRO A 498 18.92 -20.21 -1.59
C PRO A 498 18.82 -20.42 -0.07
N PHE A 499 19.45 -21.47 0.45
CA PHE A 499 19.59 -21.64 1.89
C PHE A 499 20.46 -20.50 2.42
N LYS A 500 19.88 -19.66 3.28
CA LYS A 500 20.56 -18.61 4.03
C LYS A 500 20.37 -18.88 5.51
N SER A 501 21.44 -18.79 6.27
CA SER A 501 21.45 -19.03 7.71
C SER A 501 22.16 -17.86 8.39
N SER A 502 21.67 -17.44 9.56
CA SER A 502 22.40 -16.48 10.40
C SER A 502 23.72 -17.04 10.93
N ILE A 503 23.94 -18.35 10.79
CA ILE A 503 25.19 -19.04 11.11
C ILE A 503 26.00 -19.17 9.82
N VAL A 504 27.06 -18.36 9.69
CA VAL A 504 27.96 -18.32 8.53
C VAL A 504 28.49 -19.71 8.16
N ASP A 505 28.79 -20.54 9.17
CA ASP A 505 29.29 -21.89 8.95
C ASP A 505 28.26 -22.79 8.23
N MET A 506 26.96 -22.60 8.49
CA MET A 506 25.92 -23.36 7.80
C MET A 506 25.77 -22.93 6.33
N GLU A 507 25.99 -21.65 6.01
CA GLU A 507 26.04 -21.20 4.62
C GLU A 507 27.21 -21.87 3.88
N ARG A 508 28.37 -21.93 4.53
CA ARG A 508 29.59 -22.58 4.00
C ARG A 508 29.44 -24.09 3.85
N ILE A 509 28.76 -24.75 4.79
CA ILE A 509 28.40 -26.18 4.71
C ILE A 509 27.44 -26.43 3.54
N ASN A 510 26.45 -25.57 3.35
CA ASN A 510 25.49 -25.70 2.25
C ASN A 510 26.15 -25.45 0.87
N GLU A 511 27.06 -24.46 0.77
CA GLU A 511 27.91 -24.27 -0.41
C GLU A 511 28.77 -25.51 -0.69
N ALA A 512 29.33 -26.12 0.36
CA ALA A 512 30.11 -27.34 0.25
C ALA A 512 29.29 -28.59 -0.12
N ALA A 513 27.98 -28.58 0.17
CA ALA A 513 27.03 -29.61 -0.22
C ALA A 513 26.53 -29.47 -1.68
N HIS A 514 26.82 -28.34 -2.33
CA HIS A 514 26.38 -28.10 -3.71
C HIS A 514 27.07 -29.05 -4.70
N TRP A 515 26.29 -29.59 -5.65
CA TRP A 515 26.74 -30.61 -6.61
C TRP A 515 28.06 -30.28 -7.32
N ILE A 516 28.29 -29.00 -7.65
CA ILE A 516 29.50 -28.53 -8.31
C ILE A 516 30.70 -28.53 -7.36
N TYR A 517 30.55 -28.07 -6.11
CA TYR A 517 31.62 -28.04 -5.12
C TYR A 517 32.12 -29.46 -4.80
N GLN A 518 31.19 -30.41 -4.62
CA GLN A 518 31.56 -31.80 -4.37
C GLN A 518 32.32 -32.42 -5.55
N ARG A 519 31.96 -32.11 -6.80
CA ARG A 519 32.70 -32.57 -7.99
C ARG A 519 34.07 -31.94 -8.14
N ASP A 520 34.16 -30.62 -8.06
CA ASP A 520 35.40 -29.91 -8.39
C ASP A 520 36.44 -29.99 -7.27
N ARG A 521 36.03 -30.15 -6.01
CA ARG A 521 36.95 -30.16 -4.86
C ARG A 521 37.01 -31.47 -4.10
N VAL A 522 35.88 -32.15 -3.87
CA VAL A 522 35.87 -33.39 -3.08
C VAL A 522 36.27 -34.58 -3.96
N PHE A 523 35.56 -34.85 -5.06
CA PHE A 523 35.84 -35.98 -5.96
C PHE A 523 37.22 -35.89 -6.65
N VAL A 524 37.72 -34.68 -6.94
CA VAL A 524 39.08 -34.46 -7.47
C VAL A 524 40.17 -34.81 -6.43
N ARG A 525 39.92 -34.54 -5.14
CA ARG A 525 40.85 -34.87 -4.05
C ARG A 525 40.79 -36.34 -3.64
N SER A 526 39.66 -37.01 -3.87
CA SER A 526 39.47 -38.45 -3.64
C SER A 526 40.05 -39.36 -4.75
N GLY A 527 40.81 -38.82 -5.70
CA GLY A 527 41.47 -39.59 -6.76
C GLY A 527 40.53 -40.15 -7.85
N VAL A 528 39.23 -39.86 -7.79
CA VAL A 528 38.28 -40.27 -8.84
C VAL A 528 38.35 -39.24 -9.97
N VAL A 529 39.37 -39.36 -10.81
CA VAL A 529 39.47 -38.62 -12.07
C VAL A 529 38.32 -39.07 -12.96
N THR A 530 37.20 -38.34 -12.90
CA THR A 530 36.21 -38.43 -13.98
C THR A 530 36.86 -37.80 -15.20
N LYS A 531 37.42 -38.65 -16.08
CA LYS A 531 37.86 -38.27 -17.42
C LYS A 531 36.76 -37.39 -17.99
N ASN A 532 37.07 -36.11 -18.19
CA ASN A 532 36.22 -35.21 -18.97
C ASN A 532 35.95 -35.95 -20.28
N LEU A 533 34.73 -36.49 -20.42
CA LEU A 533 34.27 -37.09 -21.65
C LEU A 533 34.33 -35.97 -22.67
N LYS A 534 35.41 -35.95 -23.47
CA LYS A 534 35.60 -35.02 -24.58
C LYS A 534 34.26 -34.95 -25.30
N ARG A 535 33.63 -33.77 -25.32
CA ARG A 535 32.42 -33.52 -26.10
C ARG A 535 32.65 -34.16 -27.46
N PRO A 536 31.87 -35.18 -27.86
CA PRO A 536 32.13 -35.87 -29.11
C PRO A 536 32.14 -34.82 -30.22
N LYS A 537 33.27 -34.73 -30.94
CA LYS A 537 33.37 -33.88 -32.13
C LYS A 537 32.17 -34.27 -33.01
N ARG A 538 31.29 -33.30 -33.30
CA ARG A 538 30.11 -33.51 -34.15
C ARG A 538 30.58 -34.11 -35.48
N ALA A 539 30.41 -35.41 -35.65
CA ALA A 539 30.62 -36.05 -36.94
C ALA A 539 29.59 -35.45 -37.91
N LYS A 540 30.06 -34.78 -38.96
CA LYS A 540 29.22 -34.38 -40.10
C LYS A 540 28.82 -35.65 -40.86
N ARG A 541 27.81 -36.37 -40.35
CA ARG A 541 27.17 -37.45 -41.12
C ARG A 541 26.21 -36.78 -42.10
N SER A 542 26.56 -36.81 -43.38
CA SER A 542 25.62 -36.60 -44.48
C SER A 542 24.57 -37.71 -44.38
N HIS A 543 23.36 -37.36 -43.95
CA HIS A 543 22.27 -38.33 -43.91
C HIS A 543 21.64 -38.43 -45.30
N LYS A 544 21.77 -39.58 -45.97
CA LYS A 544 21.03 -39.88 -47.20
C LYS A 544 19.51 -39.83 -46.88
N PRO A 545 18.66 -39.28 -47.76
CA PRO A 545 17.23 -39.25 -47.54
C PRO A 545 16.65 -40.67 -47.58
N GLU A 546 15.89 -41.03 -46.55
CA GLU A 546 15.22 -42.33 -46.43
C GLU A 546 13.87 -42.34 -47.17
N LYS A 547 13.29 -41.16 -47.42
CA LYS A 547 12.03 -40.99 -48.17
C LYS A 547 12.09 -39.71 -48.99
N THR A 548 11.62 -39.75 -50.22
CA THR A 548 11.42 -38.56 -51.07
C THR A 548 9.93 -38.30 -51.28
N VAL A 549 9.48 -37.07 -51.04
CA VAL A 549 8.10 -36.64 -51.19
C VAL A 549 8.04 -35.53 -52.25
N VAL A 550 7.25 -35.75 -53.31
CA VAL A 550 7.04 -34.75 -54.36
C VAL A 550 5.78 -33.95 -54.03
N CYS A 551 5.97 -32.67 -53.69
CA CYS A 551 4.88 -31.76 -53.36
C CYS A 551 4.17 -31.29 -54.64
N LYS A 552 2.87 -31.60 -54.74
CA LYS A 552 2.05 -31.18 -55.88
C LYS A 552 1.65 -29.71 -55.73
N ALA A 553 1.94 -28.89 -56.74
CA ALA A 553 1.48 -27.51 -56.79
C ALA A 553 0.00 -27.42 -57.20
N PRO A 554 -0.74 -26.38 -56.76
CA PRO A 554 -2.10 -26.11 -57.20
C PRO A 554 -2.22 -26.07 -58.74
N PRO A 555 -3.33 -26.55 -59.34
CA PRO A 555 -3.52 -26.52 -60.80
C PRO A 555 -3.75 -25.09 -61.33
N SER A 556 -4.31 -24.20 -60.51
CA SER A 556 -4.57 -22.78 -60.82
C SER A 556 -3.65 -21.86 -60.02
N CYS A 557 -3.43 -20.66 -60.54
CA CYS A 557 -2.72 -19.59 -59.83
C CYS A 557 -3.56 -19.15 -58.61
N PRO A 558 -2.97 -19.08 -57.40
CA PRO A 558 -3.70 -18.68 -56.18
C PRO A 558 -4.13 -17.20 -56.17
N GLU A 559 -3.45 -16.32 -56.92
CA GLU A 559 -3.86 -14.90 -57.00
C GLU A 559 -4.98 -14.64 -58.00
N CYS A 560 -4.85 -15.14 -59.24
CA CYS A 560 -5.77 -14.78 -60.32
C CYS A 560 -6.72 -15.92 -60.74
N GLY A 561 -6.62 -17.10 -60.14
CA GLY A 561 -7.47 -18.26 -60.42
C GLY A 561 -7.24 -18.96 -61.77
N LYS A 562 -6.44 -18.38 -62.69
CA LYS A 562 -6.21 -18.92 -64.03
C LYS A 562 -5.27 -20.14 -64.02
N ARG A 563 -5.48 -21.08 -64.95
CA ARG A 563 -4.72 -22.35 -65.07
C ARG A 563 -3.43 -22.26 -65.88
N TRP A 564 -3.18 -21.11 -66.52
CA TRP A 564 -2.07 -20.95 -67.43
C TRP A 564 -0.76 -20.70 -66.70
N ARG A 565 0.12 -21.72 -66.72
CA ARG A 565 1.32 -21.78 -65.89
C ARG A 565 2.53 -22.27 -66.67
N ARG A 566 3.69 -21.69 -66.38
CA ARG A 566 4.99 -22.15 -66.88
C ARG A 566 5.76 -22.80 -65.73
N LYS A 567 6.36 -23.98 -65.95
CA LYS A 567 7.30 -24.56 -64.97
C LYS A 567 8.48 -23.60 -64.79
N ASN A 568 8.81 -23.31 -63.53
CA ASN A 568 9.94 -22.47 -63.17
C ASN A 568 11.05 -23.33 -62.53
N ARG A 569 11.25 -23.27 -61.21
CA ARG A 569 12.38 -23.90 -60.51
C ARG A 569 11.98 -25.23 -59.88
N LEU A 570 12.89 -26.22 -59.94
CA LEU A 570 12.80 -27.43 -59.13
C LEU A 570 13.64 -27.24 -57.88
N LEU A 571 13.01 -27.29 -56.72
CA LEU A 571 13.65 -27.06 -55.43
C LEU A 571 13.60 -28.34 -54.60
N THR A 572 14.68 -28.66 -53.90
CA THR A 572 14.71 -29.79 -52.96
C THR A 572 15.07 -29.32 -51.56
N ARG A 573 14.51 -29.97 -50.54
CA ARG A 573 14.86 -29.71 -49.13
C ARG A 573 14.82 -31.00 -48.33
N THR A 574 15.93 -31.31 -47.67
CA THR A 574 16.04 -32.46 -46.78
C THR A 574 15.83 -32.03 -45.34
N VAL A 575 14.90 -32.67 -44.65
CA VAL A 575 14.59 -32.43 -43.23
C VAL A 575 14.74 -33.71 -42.42
N GLN A 576 15.05 -33.56 -41.13
CA GLN A 576 14.97 -34.63 -40.14
C GLN A 576 13.64 -34.50 -39.40
N ASP A 577 12.86 -35.58 -39.37
CA ASP A 577 11.51 -35.58 -38.83
C ASP A 577 11.26 -36.77 -37.89
N LEU A 578 10.11 -36.76 -37.21
CA LEU A 578 9.60 -37.87 -36.42
C LEU A 578 8.44 -38.56 -37.14
N VAL A 579 8.38 -39.89 -37.00
CA VAL A 579 7.29 -40.73 -37.46
C VAL A 579 6.73 -41.49 -36.27
N PHE A 580 5.44 -41.29 -36.02
CA PHE A 580 4.68 -41.97 -34.98
C PHE A 580 4.04 -43.22 -35.61
N GLY A 581 4.51 -44.39 -35.20
CA GLY A 581 3.81 -45.66 -35.40
C GLY A 581 2.89 -45.97 -34.22
N ARG A 582 2.14 -47.08 -34.29
CA ARG A 582 1.21 -47.50 -33.22
C ARG A 582 1.86 -47.51 -31.84
N ASP A 583 3.04 -48.13 -31.74
CA ASP A 583 3.77 -48.30 -30.47
C ASP A 583 5.24 -47.85 -30.58
N SER A 584 5.58 -46.98 -31.53
CA SER A 584 6.96 -46.52 -31.69
C SER A 584 7.10 -45.11 -32.24
N ILE A 585 8.17 -44.42 -31.83
CA ILE A 585 8.56 -43.10 -32.35
C ILE A 585 9.93 -43.24 -32.98
N ARG A 586 10.05 -42.95 -34.28
CA ARG A 586 11.31 -43.10 -35.02
C ARG A 586 11.72 -41.81 -35.71
N ARG A 587 13.02 -41.53 -35.70
CA ARG A 587 13.60 -40.48 -36.54
C ARG A 587 13.62 -40.95 -38.00
N ARG A 588 13.24 -40.07 -38.93
CA ARG A 588 13.34 -40.29 -40.37
C ARG A 588 13.95 -39.07 -41.07
N VAL A 589 14.69 -39.28 -42.15
CA VAL A 589 15.20 -38.21 -43.01
C VAL A 589 14.39 -38.16 -44.29
N VAL A 590 13.68 -37.04 -44.52
CA VAL A 590 12.76 -36.88 -45.65
C VAL A 590 13.27 -35.78 -46.58
N GLN A 591 13.35 -36.06 -47.88
CA GLN A 591 13.62 -35.07 -48.92
C GLN A 591 12.31 -34.65 -49.59
N TYR A 592 11.99 -33.37 -49.52
CA TYR A 592 10.86 -32.80 -50.23
C TYR A 592 11.31 -32.17 -51.55
N VAL A 593 10.54 -32.40 -52.60
CA VAL A 593 10.80 -31.89 -53.95
C VAL A 593 9.62 -31.03 -54.37
N PHE A 594 9.88 -29.77 -54.72
CA PHE A 594 8.90 -28.77 -55.11
C PHE A 594 9.15 -28.33 -56.53
N GLN A 595 8.10 -28.35 -57.34
CA GLN A 595 8.12 -27.70 -58.65
C GLN A 595 7.39 -26.36 -58.52
N THR A 596 8.10 -25.25 -58.69
CA THR A 596 7.47 -23.93 -58.77
C THR A 596 6.97 -23.66 -60.18
N TYR A 597 5.94 -22.82 -60.26
CA TYR A 597 5.24 -22.42 -61.47
C TYR A 597 5.09 -20.90 -61.48
N GLN A 598 5.20 -20.28 -62.64
CA GLN A 598 4.88 -18.87 -62.84
C GLN A 598 3.56 -18.76 -63.60
N CYS A 599 2.63 -17.95 -63.09
CA CYS A 599 1.39 -17.63 -63.80
C CYS A 599 1.72 -16.80 -65.04
N ARG A 600 1.19 -17.17 -66.22
CA ARG A 600 1.40 -16.36 -67.43
C ARG A 600 0.50 -15.12 -67.53
N THR A 601 -0.49 -14.99 -66.65
CA THR A 601 -1.41 -13.85 -66.66
C THR A 601 -0.96 -12.75 -65.70
N CYS A 602 -0.71 -13.08 -64.42
CA CYS A 602 -0.31 -12.10 -63.41
C CYS A 602 1.17 -12.19 -63.02
N SER A 603 1.96 -13.05 -63.66
CA SER A 603 3.38 -13.28 -63.38
C SER A 603 3.71 -13.80 -61.97
N HIS A 604 2.71 -14.05 -61.12
CA HIS A 604 2.86 -14.58 -59.76
C HIS A 604 3.48 -15.98 -59.76
N GLU A 605 4.52 -16.19 -58.93
CA GLU A 605 5.17 -17.49 -58.74
C GLU A 605 4.52 -18.27 -57.59
N TYR A 606 4.18 -19.53 -57.83
CA TYR A 606 3.48 -20.39 -56.87
C TYR A 606 3.95 -21.85 -56.99
N GLY A 607 3.51 -22.72 -56.08
CA GLY A 607 3.93 -24.13 -56.03
C GLY A 607 4.98 -24.46 -54.95
N LEU A 608 5.35 -23.46 -54.15
CA LEU A 608 5.95 -23.68 -52.84
C LEU A 608 4.83 -23.89 -51.81
N HIS A 609 4.97 -24.90 -50.97
CA HIS A 609 4.05 -25.11 -49.85
C HIS A 609 4.36 -24.11 -48.72
N GLU A 610 3.36 -23.71 -47.95
CA GLU A 610 3.48 -22.66 -46.91
C GLU A 610 4.56 -22.98 -45.87
N TRP A 611 4.64 -24.22 -45.40
CA TRP A 611 5.72 -24.69 -44.52
C TRP A 611 7.12 -24.61 -45.14
N TYR A 612 7.26 -24.63 -46.48
CA TYR A 612 8.56 -24.45 -47.15
C TYR A 612 9.03 -23.00 -47.07
N ILE A 613 8.09 -22.05 -47.18
CA ILE A 613 8.33 -20.61 -47.18
C ILE A 613 8.67 -20.13 -45.76
N HIS A 614 7.95 -20.64 -44.76
CA HIS A 614 8.05 -20.16 -43.38
C HIS A 614 8.85 -21.06 -42.42
N GLY A 615 9.13 -22.32 -42.79
CA GLY A 615 9.66 -23.35 -41.88
C GLY A 615 11.18 -23.43 -41.69
N GLY A 616 11.57 -23.94 -40.51
CA GLY A 616 12.96 -24.18 -40.11
C GLY A 616 13.70 -25.14 -41.05
N ARG A 617 14.79 -24.67 -41.66
CA ARG A 617 15.50 -25.27 -42.80
C ARG A 617 15.91 -26.76 -42.70
N LYS A 618 15.91 -27.37 -41.50
CA LYS A 618 16.45 -28.70 -41.22
C LYS A 618 15.48 -29.69 -40.57
N TRP A 619 14.35 -29.22 -40.03
CA TRP A 619 13.52 -30.02 -39.11
C TRP A 619 12.09 -30.13 -39.65
N GLY A 620 11.52 -31.34 -39.65
CA GLY A 620 10.14 -31.57 -40.04
C GLY A 620 9.14 -31.12 -38.98
N TRP A 621 7.88 -30.98 -39.39
CA TRP A 621 6.83 -30.44 -38.52
C TRP A 621 6.51 -31.36 -37.34
N ASN A 622 6.58 -32.69 -37.50
CA ASN A 622 6.30 -33.62 -36.40
C ASN A 622 7.30 -33.46 -35.24
N VAL A 623 8.54 -33.07 -35.52
CA VAL A 623 9.52 -32.70 -34.48
C VAL A 623 9.05 -31.45 -33.72
N VAL A 624 8.55 -30.45 -34.44
CA VAL A 624 8.02 -29.21 -33.85
C VAL A 624 6.78 -29.52 -33.02
N ALA A 625 5.78 -30.22 -33.57
CA ALA A 625 4.56 -30.62 -32.87
C ALA A 625 4.87 -31.42 -31.59
N TYR A 626 5.78 -32.39 -31.66
CA TYR A 626 6.23 -33.15 -30.49
C TYR A 626 6.86 -32.26 -29.41
N PHE A 627 7.71 -31.31 -29.83
CA PHE A 627 8.29 -30.32 -28.93
C PHE A 627 7.23 -29.42 -28.28
N LEU A 628 6.26 -28.92 -29.05
CA LEU A 628 5.18 -28.06 -28.56
C LEU A 628 4.31 -28.76 -27.52
N TYR A 629 3.88 -29.98 -27.79
CA TYR A 629 3.13 -30.82 -26.85
C TYR A 629 3.85 -30.92 -25.50
N HIS A 630 5.16 -31.17 -25.52
CA HIS A 630 5.93 -31.31 -24.28
C HIS A 630 6.07 -30.00 -23.51
N ILE A 631 6.33 -28.87 -24.18
CA ILE A 631 6.60 -27.60 -23.49
C ILE A 631 5.32 -26.83 -23.12
N ILE A 632 4.26 -26.99 -23.91
CA ILE A 632 2.97 -26.37 -23.66
C ILE A 632 2.17 -27.31 -22.79
N GLU A 633 1.58 -28.36 -23.32
CA GLU A 633 0.64 -29.20 -22.56
C GLU A 633 1.27 -29.88 -21.33
N LEU A 634 2.41 -30.56 -21.52
CA LEU A 634 3.09 -31.28 -20.43
C LEU A 634 3.97 -30.40 -19.54
N ARG A 635 4.14 -29.12 -19.88
CA ARG A 635 4.91 -28.14 -19.09
C ARG A 635 6.36 -28.59 -18.81
N ILE A 636 6.99 -29.28 -19.74
CA ILE A 636 8.39 -29.75 -19.61
C ILE A 636 9.35 -28.60 -19.96
N PRO A 637 10.37 -28.30 -19.13
CA PRO A 637 11.35 -27.28 -19.45
C PRO A 637 12.05 -27.53 -20.79
N GLN A 638 12.21 -26.48 -21.62
CA GLN A 638 12.81 -26.60 -22.95
C GLN A 638 14.20 -27.26 -22.94
N LEU A 639 15.00 -27.00 -21.90
CA LEU A 639 16.34 -27.58 -21.77
C LEU A 639 16.27 -29.10 -21.55
N THR A 640 15.31 -29.57 -20.76
CA THR A 640 15.03 -31.00 -20.58
C THR A 640 14.64 -31.64 -21.91
N MET A 641 13.78 -30.95 -22.69
CA MET A 641 13.37 -31.44 -24.00
C MET A 641 14.54 -31.49 -24.99
N GLN A 642 15.47 -30.53 -24.92
CA GLN A 642 16.70 -30.55 -25.70
C GLN A 642 17.54 -31.80 -25.41
N HIS A 643 17.74 -32.13 -24.13
CA HIS A 643 18.50 -33.31 -23.72
C HIS A 643 17.82 -34.59 -24.20
N SER A 644 16.50 -34.69 -24.05
CA SER A 644 15.70 -35.83 -24.50
C SER A 644 15.80 -36.04 -26.01
N LEU A 645 15.52 -35.00 -26.82
CA LEU A 645 15.60 -35.06 -28.28
C LEU A 645 17.00 -35.45 -28.80
N ASN A 646 18.04 -34.96 -28.13
CA ASN A 646 19.42 -35.27 -28.51
C ASN A 646 19.83 -36.68 -28.09
N ARG A 647 19.41 -37.13 -26.91
CA ARG A 647 19.77 -38.45 -26.39
C ARG A 647 19.04 -39.56 -27.12
N LEU A 648 17.73 -39.42 -27.34
CA LEU A 648 16.88 -40.46 -27.90
C LEU A 648 16.96 -40.52 -29.44
N PHE A 649 17.00 -39.37 -30.11
CA PHE A 649 16.93 -39.31 -31.58
C PHE A 649 18.22 -38.81 -32.24
N GLY A 650 19.21 -38.37 -31.46
CA GLY A 650 20.50 -37.93 -32.01
C GLY A 650 20.42 -36.70 -32.92
N PHE A 651 19.43 -35.83 -32.72
CA PHE A 651 19.24 -34.65 -33.57
C PHE A 651 20.39 -33.62 -33.44
N GLY A 652 20.99 -33.51 -32.25
CA GLY A 652 22.07 -32.54 -31.98
C GLY A 652 21.56 -31.09 -31.97
N ILE A 653 20.33 -30.87 -31.52
CA ILE A 653 19.64 -29.59 -31.35
C ILE A 653 20.36 -28.74 -30.30
N VAL A 654 20.52 -27.45 -30.59
CA VAL A 654 21.01 -26.42 -29.65
C VAL A 654 19.83 -25.59 -29.12
N ARG A 655 20.00 -24.92 -27.98
CA ARG A 655 18.93 -24.13 -27.33
C ARG A 655 18.28 -23.11 -28.27
N SER A 656 19.06 -22.42 -29.10
CA SER A 656 18.54 -21.45 -30.07
C SER A 656 17.60 -22.08 -31.11
N THR A 657 17.83 -23.34 -31.48
CA THR A 657 16.95 -24.08 -32.41
C THR A 657 15.57 -24.34 -31.80
N LEU A 658 15.49 -24.66 -30.51
CA LEU A 658 14.19 -24.84 -29.82
C LEU A 658 13.41 -23.54 -29.69
N ASN A 659 14.11 -22.42 -29.42
CA ASN A 659 13.46 -21.11 -29.46
C ASN A 659 12.88 -20.81 -30.84
N ASN A 660 13.61 -21.17 -31.91
CA ASN A 660 13.11 -21.02 -33.27
C ASN A 660 11.90 -21.92 -33.57
N PHE A 661 11.84 -23.14 -33.02
CA PHE A 661 10.65 -24.00 -33.13
C PHE A 661 9.41 -23.34 -32.52
N LYS A 662 9.57 -22.79 -31.31
CA LYS A 662 8.51 -22.08 -30.62
C LYS A 662 8.08 -20.82 -31.37
N THR A 663 9.04 -20.03 -31.85
CA THR A 663 8.77 -18.80 -32.63
C THR A 663 7.99 -19.16 -33.90
N TYR A 664 8.50 -20.11 -34.67
CA TYR A 664 7.88 -20.58 -35.91
C TYR A 664 6.45 -21.08 -35.70
N ALA A 665 6.22 -21.88 -34.66
CA ALA A 665 4.89 -22.37 -34.34
C ALA A 665 3.94 -21.25 -33.88
N SER A 666 4.44 -20.29 -33.09
CA SER A 666 3.65 -19.13 -32.68
C SER A 666 3.24 -18.28 -33.88
N ASP A 667 4.16 -18.05 -34.82
CA ASP A 667 3.87 -17.31 -36.04
C ASP A 667 2.81 -18.04 -36.88
N TYR A 668 2.93 -19.37 -37.02
CA TYR A 668 1.94 -20.21 -37.71
C TYR A 668 0.54 -20.14 -37.08
N TYR A 669 0.45 -20.18 -35.74
CA TYR A 669 -0.83 -20.14 -35.02
C TYR A 669 -1.35 -18.73 -34.70
N SER A 670 -0.66 -17.68 -35.11
CA SER A 670 -1.04 -16.29 -34.83
C SER A 670 -2.42 -15.93 -35.39
N ASP A 671 -2.71 -16.29 -36.64
CA ASP A 671 -4.02 -16.12 -37.28
C ASP A 671 -5.11 -16.94 -36.57
N THR A 672 -4.78 -18.15 -36.11
CA THR A 672 -5.70 -18.99 -35.33
C THR A 672 -6.07 -18.31 -34.00
N LYS A 673 -5.07 -17.75 -33.29
CA LYS A 673 -5.28 -16.98 -32.06
C LYS A 673 -6.18 -15.76 -32.29
N MET A 674 -5.94 -15.01 -33.37
CA MET A 674 -6.76 -13.83 -33.71
C MET A 674 -8.22 -14.22 -33.96
N LYS A 675 -8.45 -15.29 -34.74
CA LYS A 675 -9.79 -15.81 -35.02
C LYS A 675 -10.52 -16.29 -33.76
N ILE A 676 -9.79 -16.89 -32.80
CA ILE A 676 -10.34 -17.24 -31.47
C ILE A 676 -10.75 -15.97 -30.72
N MET A 677 -9.86 -14.96 -30.69
CA MET A 677 -10.14 -13.69 -30.03
C MET A 677 -11.39 -13.01 -30.61
N GLU A 678 -11.53 -12.93 -31.93
CA GLU A 678 -12.70 -12.37 -32.60
C GLU A 678 -13.98 -13.10 -32.23
N ARG A 679 -13.98 -14.44 -32.18
CA ARG A 679 -15.16 -15.24 -31.80
C ARG A 679 -15.54 -15.05 -30.33
N ILE A 680 -14.57 -14.92 -29.44
CA ILE A 680 -14.82 -14.65 -28.01
C ILE A 680 -15.45 -13.25 -27.85
N VAL A 681 -14.86 -12.23 -28.49
CA VAL A 681 -15.30 -10.82 -28.36
C VAL A 681 -16.67 -10.57 -29.00
N HIS A 682 -17.04 -11.30 -30.07
CA HIS A 682 -18.37 -11.20 -30.69
C HIS A 682 -19.37 -12.24 -30.17
N GLY A 683 -18.98 -13.05 -29.17
CA GLY A 683 -19.82 -14.08 -28.59
C GLY A 683 -20.89 -13.55 -27.64
N GLU A 684 -21.63 -14.47 -27.02
CA GLU A 684 -22.70 -14.14 -26.05
C GLU A 684 -22.24 -14.22 -24.59
N LEU A 685 -21.07 -14.82 -24.32
CA LEU A 685 -20.55 -15.08 -22.98
C LEU A 685 -19.03 -14.92 -22.97
N ILE A 686 -18.54 -14.15 -21.99
CA ILE A 686 -17.11 -14.04 -21.69
C ILE A 686 -16.90 -14.28 -20.20
N HIS A 687 -15.98 -15.16 -19.88
CA HIS A 687 -15.35 -15.28 -18.59
C HIS A 687 -14.02 -14.52 -18.62
N ALA A 688 -13.80 -13.63 -17.66
CA ALA A 688 -12.58 -12.84 -17.58
C ALA A 688 -11.92 -12.98 -16.21
N ASP A 689 -10.59 -13.09 -16.22
CA ASP A 689 -9.75 -13.04 -15.03
C ASP A 689 -8.33 -12.64 -15.43
N GLU A 690 -7.50 -12.24 -14.46
CA GLU A 690 -6.13 -11.81 -14.70
C GLU A 690 -5.12 -12.38 -13.72
N THR A 691 -3.93 -12.68 -14.23
CA THR A 691 -2.84 -13.23 -13.41
C THR A 691 -1.51 -12.56 -13.71
N ARG A 692 -0.60 -12.64 -12.75
CA ARG A 692 0.72 -11.99 -12.86
C ARG A 692 1.61 -12.76 -13.82
N ALA A 693 2.42 -12.04 -14.60
CA ALA A 693 3.50 -12.58 -15.40
C ALA A 693 4.82 -11.87 -15.05
N ASN A 694 5.94 -12.47 -15.44
CA ASN A 694 7.26 -11.93 -15.20
C ASN A 694 8.07 -11.93 -16.51
N ILE A 695 8.41 -10.74 -17.00
CA ILE A 695 9.25 -10.51 -18.17
C ILE A 695 10.65 -10.09 -17.69
N LYS A 696 11.62 -11.02 -17.66
CA LYS A 696 13.01 -10.74 -17.26
C LYS A 696 13.16 -9.96 -15.95
N GLY A 697 12.36 -10.27 -14.94
CA GLY A 697 12.33 -9.57 -13.66
C GLY A 697 11.35 -8.38 -13.58
N HIS A 698 10.64 -8.05 -14.65
CA HIS A 698 9.59 -7.02 -14.66
C HIS A 698 8.19 -7.63 -14.52
N LEU A 699 7.37 -7.04 -13.65
CA LEU A 699 5.97 -7.45 -13.47
C LEU A 699 5.15 -7.07 -14.71
N ALA A 700 4.42 -8.05 -15.23
CA ALA A 700 3.43 -7.91 -16.29
C ALA A 700 2.14 -8.64 -15.86
N TYR A 701 1.09 -8.55 -16.68
CA TYR A 701 -0.18 -9.23 -16.44
C TYR A 701 -0.59 -10.02 -17.67
N VAL A 702 -1.20 -11.16 -17.45
CA VAL A 702 -1.84 -11.94 -18.50
C VAL A 702 -3.32 -11.95 -18.20
N TRP A 703 -4.07 -11.33 -19.11
CA TRP A 703 -5.52 -11.37 -19.12
C TRP A 703 -5.95 -12.66 -19.80
N VAL A 704 -6.94 -13.31 -19.20
CA VAL A 704 -7.54 -14.54 -19.70
C VAL A 704 -8.98 -14.21 -20.03
N LEU A 705 -9.36 -14.38 -21.30
CA LEU A 705 -10.75 -14.39 -21.71
C LEU A 705 -11.10 -15.78 -22.21
N THR A 706 -12.25 -16.28 -21.79
CA THR A 706 -12.70 -17.61 -22.20
C THR A 706 -14.21 -17.64 -22.34
N ASN A 707 -14.71 -18.56 -23.17
CA ASN A 707 -16.11 -18.96 -23.19
C ASN A 707 -16.19 -20.47 -22.87
N MET A 708 -17.31 -21.12 -23.18
CA MET A 708 -17.43 -22.57 -22.89
C MET A 708 -16.55 -23.47 -23.78
N ARG A 709 -15.87 -22.93 -24.79
CA ARG A 709 -15.19 -23.68 -25.85
C ARG A 709 -13.80 -23.16 -26.21
N GLU A 710 -13.50 -21.90 -25.95
CA GLU A 710 -12.31 -21.24 -26.48
C GLU A 710 -11.68 -20.34 -25.42
N VAL A 711 -10.34 -20.28 -25.44
CA VAL A 711 -9.52 -19.55 -24.47
C VAL A 711 -8.52 -18.66 -25.18
N ILE A 712 -8.40 -17.41 -24.75
CA ILE A 712 -7.38 -16.47 -25.24
C ILE A 712 -6.60 -15.86 -24.08
N TYR A 713 -5.28 -15.83 -24.23
CA TYR A 713 -4.35 -15.19 -23.30
C TYR A 713 -3.73 -13.94 -23.93
N ILE A 714 -3.81 -12.82 -23.22
CA ILE A 714 -3.36 -11.51 -23.71
C ILE A 714 -2.36 -10.92 -22.72
N LEU A 715 -1.15 -10.61 -23.20
CA LEU A 715 -0.12 -9.98 -22.39
C LEU A 715 -0.37 -8.47 -22.27
N ALA A 716 -0.39 -7.97 -21.05
CA ALA A 716 -0.48 -6.55 -20.72
C ALA A 716 0.70 -6.11 -19.84
N GLU A 717 1.17 -4.88 -20.06
CA GLU A 717 2.24 -4.30 -19.24
C GLU A 717 1.72 -3.74 -17.90
N SER A 718 0.43 -3.43 -17.82
CA SER A 718 -0.25 -2.99 -16.59
C SER A 718 -1.47 -3.86 -16.29
N ARG A 719 -1.96 -3.78 -15.05
CA ARG A 719 -3.26 -4.35 -14.63
C ARG A 719 -4.42 -3.37 -14.89
N GLU A 720 -4.14 -2.25 -15.54
CA GLU A 720 -5.18 -1.26 -15.83
C GLU A 720 -6.14 -1.82 -16.88
N ALA A 721 -7.41 -1.44 -16.74
CA ALA A 721 -8.49 -2.00 -17.51
C ALA A 721 -8.52 -1.48 -18.96
N ASP A 722 -7.70 -0.51 -19.33
CA ASP A 722 -7.74 0.15 -20.65
C ASP A 722 -7.74 -0.84 -21.81
N ILE A 723 -6.90 -1.89 -21.73
CA ILE A 723 -6.82 -2.92 -22.77
C ILE A 723 -8.12 -3.71 -22.83
N ILE A 724 -8.66 -4.13 -21.68
CA ILE A 724 -9.87 -4.96 -21.63
C ILE A 724 -11.14 -4.15 -21.95
N GLN A 725 -11.20 -2.89 -21.53
CA GLN A 725 -12.27 -1.95 -21.87
C GLN A 725 -12.28 -1.63 -23.36
N THR A 726 -11.11 -1.43 -23.96
CA THR A 726 -11.01 -1.21 -25.42
C THR A 726 -11.43 -2.46 -26.19
N LEU A 727 -11.00 -3.64 -25.73
CA LEU A 727 -11.30 -4.92 -26.38
C LEU A 727 -12.78 -5.30 -26.28
N LEU A 728 -13.43 -4.99 -25.15
CA LEU A 728 -14.82 -5.36 -24.86
C LEU A 728 -15.81 -4.20 -25.03
N LYS A 729 -15.40 -3.09 -25.64
CA LYS A 729 -16.24 -1.88 -25.79
C LYS A 729 -17.58 -2.17 -26.48
N ASP A 730 -17.54 -3.01 -27.51
CA ASP A 730 -18.72 -3.34 -28.33
C ASP A 730 -19.36 -4.70 -27.95
N PHE A 731 -18.89 -5.33 -26.86
CA PHE A 731 -19.42 -6.60 -26.39
C PHE A 731 -20.83 -6.42 -25.82
N LYS A 732 -21.78 -7.23 -26.31
CA LYS A 732 -23.20 -7.19 -25.90
C LYS A 732 -23.68 -8.44 -25.16
N GLY A 733 -22.79 -9.42 -24.95
CA GLY A 733 -23.07 -10.62 -24.18
C GLY A 733 -22.96 -10.39 -22.67
N VAL A 734 -22.90 -11.49 -21.90
CA VAL A 734 -22.74 -11.44 -20.45
C VAL A 734 -21.29 -11.66 -20.05
N LEU A 735 -20.76 -10.77 -19.20
CA LEU A 735 -19.41 -10.86 -18.64
C LEU A 735 -19.45 -11.53 -17.26
N VAL A 736 -18.81 -12.69 -17.14
CA VAL A 736 -18.60 -13.40 -15.88
C VAL A 736 -17.20 -13.07 -15.34
N SER A 737 -17.12 -12.48 -14.15
CA SER A 737 -15.84 -12.06 -13.55
C SER A 737 -15.83 -12.23 -12.03
N ASP A 738 -14.67 -12.02 -11.41
CA ASP A 738 -14.60 -11.80 -9.97
C ASP A 738 -15.06 -10.37 -9.58
N PHE A 739 -14.85 -9.99 -8.32
CA PHE A 739 -15.21 -8.66 -7.80
C PHE A 739 -14.15 -7.58 -8.09
N TYR A 740 -13.28 -7.77 -9.08
CA TYR A 740 -12.32 -6.74 -9.45
C TYR A 740 -13.00 -5.55 -10.14
N ALA A 741 -12.81 -4.36 -9.56
CA ALA A 741 -13.48 -3.13 -10.00
C ALA A 741 -13.16 -2.69 -11.45
N ALA A 742 -12.10 -3.23 -12.06
CA ALA A 742 -11.76 -2.97 -13.47
C ALA A 742 -12.90 -3.34 -14.43
N TYR A 743 -13.65 -4.39 -14.11
CA TYR A 743 -14.75 -4.88 -14.93
C TYR A 743 -16.01 -4.03 -14.78
N ASP A 744 -16.18 -3.31 -13.65
CA ASP A 744 -17.41 -2.56 -13.35
C ASP A 744 -17.70 -1.43 -14.36
N ALA A 745 -16.67 -0.95 -15.07
CA ALA A 745 -16.77 0.10 -16.08
C ALA A 745 -17.20 -0.41 -17.49
N ILE A 746 -17.28 -1.73 -17.70
CA ILE A 746 -17.67 -2.31 -18.98
C ILE A 746 -19.19 -2.34 -19.09
N ASP A 747 -19.72 -1.63 -20.07
CA ASP A 747 -21.16 -1.48 -20.32
C ASP A 747 -21.77 -2.74 -20.97
N CYS A 748 -21.92 -3.79 -20.15
CA CYS A 748 -22.59 -5.03 -20.50
C CYS A 748 -23.23 -5.67 -19.25
N PRO A 749 -24.21 -6.57 -19.41
CA PRO A 749 -24.68 -7.38 -18.29
C PRO A 749 -23.53 -8.16 -17.64
N GLN A 750 -23.44 -8.11 -16.32
CA GLN A 750 -22.36 -8.79 -15.58
C GLN A 750 -22.89 -9.85 -14.64
N GLN A 751 -22.15 -10.93 -14.50
CA GLN A 751 -22.34 -11.98 -13.51
C GLN A 751 -21.08 -12.07 -12.63
N LYS A 752 -21.17 -11.63 -11.38
CA LYS A 752 -20.07 -11.79 -10.43
C LYS A 752 -20.00 -13.24 -9.96
N CYS A 753 -18.79 -13.75 -9.78
CA CYS A 753 -18.56 -15.14 -9.39
C CYS A 753 -19.06 -15.40 -7.96
N LEU A 754 -20.10 -16.24 -7.81
CA LEU A 754 -20.62 -16.53 -6.47
C LEU A 754 -19.69 -17.44 -5.64
N ILE A 755 -18.77 -18.19 -6.26
CA ILE A 755 -17.79 -18.99 -5.49
C ILE A 755 -16.85 -18.07 -4.69
N HIS A 756 -16.42 -16.95 -5.28
CA HIS A 756 -15.64 -15.96 -4.53
C HIS A 756 -16.46 -15.37 -3.39
N LEU A 757 -17.73 -15.05 -3.63
CA LEU A 757 -18.62 -14.57 -2.58
C LEU A 757 -18.81 -15.61 -1.46
N MET A 758 -19.03 -16.89 -1.81
CA MET A 758 -19.18 -17.97 -0.83
C MET A 758 -17.94 -18.15 0.04
N ARG A 759 -16.74 -18.11 -0.57
CA ARG A 759 -15.47 -18.20 0.17
C ARG A 759 -15.34 -17.03 1.14
N ASP A 760 -15.62 -15.80 0.69
CA ASP A 760 -15.56 -14.62 1.53
C ASP A 760 -16.59 -14.70 2.69
N LEU A 761 -17.83 -15.12 2.43
CA LEU A 761 -18.86 -15.29 3.46
C LEU A 761 -18.45 -16.37 4.48
N ASN A 762 -17.88 -17.48 4.02
CA ASN A 762 -17.40 -18.54 4.90
C ASN A 762 -16.24 -18.07 5.77
N ASP A 763 -15.29 -17.34 5.19
CA ASP A 763 -14.18 -16.75 5.93
C ASP A 763 -14.72 -15.74 6.96
N ASP A 764 -15.68 -14.88 6.60
CA ASP A 764 -16.29 -13.91 7.51
C ASP A 764 -16.99 -14.60 8.70
N ILE A 765 -17.64 -15.75 8.49
CA ILE A 765 -18.23 -16.58 9.57
C ILE A 765 -17.12 -17.20 10.44
N LEU A 766 -16.07 -17.76 9.84
CA LEU A 766 -14.97 -18.39 10.58
C LEU A 766 -14.22 -17.38 11.46
N HIS A 767 -14.06 -16.14 11.01
CA HIS A 767 -13.47 -15.06 11.80
C HIS A 767 -14.42 -14.51 12.87
N ASN A 768 -15.74 -14.67 12.70
CA ASN A 768 -16.77 -14.18 13.62
C ASN A 768 -17.76 -15.30 14.01
N PRO A 769 -17.29 -16.38 14.68
CA PRO A 769 -18.06 -17.61 14.84
C PRO A 769 -19.30 -17.47 15.75
N PHE A 770 -19.42 -16.37 16.50
CA PHE A 770 -20.56 -16.08 17.38
C PHE A 770 -21.49 -14.98 16.84
N ASP A 771 -21.24 -14.48 15.63
CA ASP A 771 -22.10 -13.48 15.00
C ASP A 771 -23.30 -14.15 14.32
N GLU A 772 -24.40 -14.26 15.08
CA GLU A 772 -25.65 -14.86 14.59
C GLU A 772 -26.30 -14.06 13.45
N GLU A 773 -26.08 -12.75 13.40
CA GLU A 773 -26.58 -11.91 12.31
C GLU A 773 -25.85 -12.23 11.00
N MET A 774 -24.52 -12.35 11.03
CA MET A 774 -23.73 -12.74 9.86
C MET A 774 -24.08 -14.17 9.40
N LYS A 775 -24.26 -15.10 10.34
CA LYS A 775 -24.74 -16.46 10.03
C LYS A 775 -26.11 -16.43 9.35
N SER A 776 -27.03 -15.58 9.82
CA SER A 776 -28.36 -15.47 9.22
C SER A 776 -28.32 -15.03 7.75
N ILE A 777 -27.44 -14.07 7.41
CA ILE A 777 -27.25 -13.61 6.02
C ILE A 777 -26.69 -14.74 5.17
N ALA A 778 -25.65 -15.43 5.64
CA ALA A 778 -25.03 -16.52 4.91
C ALA A 778 -25.98 -17.73 4.71
N LEU A 779 -26.77 -18.07 5.74
CA LEU A 779 -27.81 -19.08 5.64
C LEU A 779 -28.87 -18.69 4.63
N GLY A 780 -29.35 -17.44 4.67
CA GLY A 780 -30.30 -16.90 3.69
C GLY A 780 -29.77 -17.00 2.26
N PHE A 781 -28.51 -16.60 2.03
CA PHE A 781 -27.86 -16.73 0.73
C PHE A 781 -27.74 -18.19 0.28
N SER A 782 -27.33 -19.09 1.18
CA SER A 782 -27.22 -20.53 0.88
C SER A 782 -28.57 -21.18 0.54
N GLY A 783 -29.64 -20.74 1.21
CA GLY A 783 -31.01 -21.20 0.99
C GLY A 783 -31.56 -20.80 -0.39
N VAL A 784 -31.09 -19.68 -0.94
CA VAL A 784 -31.42 -19.24 -2.30
C VAL A 784 -30.55 -19.97 -3.34
N LEU A 785 -29.25 -20.14 -3.07
CA LEU A 785 -28.32 -20.70 -4.04
C LEU A 785 -28.50 -22.21 -4.26
N LYS A 786 -28.76 -22.99 -3.21
CA LYS A 786 -28.86 -24.46 -3.31
C LYS A 786 -29.96 -24.93 -4.29
N PRO A 787 -31.22 -24.44 -4.22
CA PRO A 787 -32.26 -24.83 -5.19
C PRO A 787 -31.95 -24.42 -6.64
N MET A 788 -31.17 -23.34 -6.83
CA MET A 788 -30.71 -22.93 -8.16
C MET A 788 -29.74 -23.97 -8.71
N ILE A 789 -28.76 -24.40 -7.92
CA ILE A 789 -27.79 -25.45 -8.31
C ILE A 789 -28.53 -26.74 -8.65
N ASP A 790 -29.47 -27.19 -7.81
CA ASP A 790 -30.29 -28.38 -8.08
C ASP A 790 -31.05 -28.28 -9.43
N THR A 791 -31.48 -27.08 -9.81
CA THR A 791 -32.16 -26.84 -11.08
C THR A 791 -31.18 -26.85 -12.25
N ILE A 792 -29.97 -26.30 -12.07
CA ILE A 792 -28.89 -26.32 -13.06
C ILE A 792 -28.45 -27.76 -13.31
N ASP A 793 -28.29 -28.58 -12.26
CA ASP A 793 -27.86 -29.97 -12.40
C ASP A 793 -28.87 -30.82 -13.19
N ARG A 794 -30.17 -30.55 -13.03
CA ARG A 794 -31.23 -31.27 -13.76
C ARG A 794 -31.47 -30.78 -15.18
N HIS A 795 -31.36 -29.48 -15.42
CA HIS A 795 -31.86 -28.86 -16.65
C HIS A 795 -30.83 -28.03 -17.43
N GLY A 796 -29.62 -27.91 -16.90
CA GLY A 796 -28.57 -27.04 -17.40
C GLY A 796 -28.85 -25.55 -17.20
N LEU A 797 -28.00 -24.71 -17.81
CA LEU A 797 -28.06 -23.25 -17.75
C LEU A 797 -29.15 -22.69 -18.69
N LYS A 798 -30.41 -23.08 -18.48
CA LYS A 798 -31.55 -22.67 -19.30
C LYS A 798 -32.44 -21.69 -18.55
N LYS A 799 -32.53 -20.47 -19.04
CA LYS A 799 -33.31 -19.33 -18.52
C LYS A 799 -34.75 -19.72 -18.18
N ARG A 800 -35.41 -20.51 -19.03
CA ARG A 800 -36.82 -20.94 -18.81
C ARG A 800 -37.04 -21.71 -17.50
N PHE A 801 -36.02 -22.45 -17.02
CA PHE A 801 -36.10 -23.19 -15.76
C PHE A 801 -35.54 -22.39 -14.58
N LEU A 802 -34.58 -21.49 -14.83
CA LEU A 802 -33.91 -20.71 -13.78
C LEU A 802 -34.69 -19.46 -13.35
N ARG A 803 -35.46 -18.84 -14.26
CA ARG A 803 -36.27 -17.64 -13.99
C ARG A 803 -37.22 -17.79 -12.81
N LYS A 804 -37.69 -19.01 -12.50
CA LYS A 804 -38.56 -19.26 -11.35
C LYS A 804 -37.92 -18.80 -10.03
N HIS A 805 -36.59 -18.89 -9.92
CA HIS A 805 -35.82 -18.55 -8.72
C HIS A 805 -35.67 -17.04 -8.48
N ILE A 806 -36.14 -16.19 -9.40
CA ILE A 806 -36.08 -14.73 -9.22
C ILE A 806 -36.92 -14.30 -8.02
N VAL A 807 -38.05 -14.96 -7.75
CA VAL A 807 -38.92 -14.63 -6.62
C VAL A 807 -38.19 -14.85 -5.28
N GLU A 808 -37.42 -15.91 -5.17
CA GLU A 808 -36.59 -16.25 -4.01
C GLU A 808 -35.46 -15.25 -3.81
N VAL A 809 -34.84 -14.76 -4.90
CA VAL A 809 -33.84 -13.68 -4.85
C VAL A 809 -34.45 -12.39 -4.31
N GLU A 810 -35.61 -11.97 -4.82
CA GLU A 810 -36.29 -10.76 -4.35
C GLU A 810 -36.70 -10.88 -2.87
N ARG A 811 -37.14 -12.05 -2.42
CA ARG A 811 -37.43 -12.32 -1.00
C ARG A 811 -36.18 -12.19 -0.14
N PHE A 812 -35.03 -12.70 -0.60
CA PHE A 812 -33.77 -12.58 0.12
C PHE A 812 -33.31 -11.12 0.23
N PHE A 813 -33.40 -10.34 -0.84
CA PHE A 813 -33.08 -8.91 -0.76
C PHE A 813 -34.08 -8.14 0.11
N THR A 814 -35.36 -8.50 0.08
CA THR A 814 -36.36 -7.93 1.00
C THR A 814 -36.01 -8.24 2.46
N PHE A 815 -35.57 -9.45 2.76
CA PHE A 815 -35.05 -9.82 4.09
C PHE A 815 -33.86 -8.94 4.49
N LEU A 816 -32.89 -8.73 3.59
CA LEU A 816 -31.76 -7.84 3.87
C LEU A 816 -32.19 -6.39 4.11
N ASP A 817 -33.17 -5.90 3.35
CA ASP A 817 -33.65 -4.52 3.41
C ASP A 817 -34.41 -4.24 4.72
N VAL A 818 -35.29 -5.17 5.15
CA VAL A 818 -36.15 -5.02 6.33
C VAL A 818 -35.42 -5.33 7.64
N THR A 819 -34.41 -6.21 7.61
CA THR A 819 -33.68 -6.60 8.82
C THR A 819 -32.70 -5.51 9.26
N ASP A 820 -32.82 -5.10 10.53
CA ASP A 820 -31.92 -4.14 11.17
C ASP A 820 -30.72 -4.89 11.78
N PHE A 821 -29.61 -4.93 11.03
CA PHE A 821 -28.36 -5.55 11.47
C PHE A 821 -27.56 -4.59 12.36
N LYS A 822 -27.10 -5.07 13.51
CA LYS A 822 -26.30 -4.32 14.48
C LYS A 822 -24.82 -4.69 14.43
N SER A 823 -24.50 -5.90 13.98
CA SER A 823 -23.11 -6.32 13.82
C SER A 823 -22.43 -5.54 12.69
N GLU A 824 -21.20 -5.07 12.96
CA GLU A 824 -20.37 -4.41 11.95
C GLU A 824 -20.13 -5.32 10.74
N MET A 825 -19.94 -6.63 10.96
CA MET A 825 -19.71 -7.58 9.88
C MET A 825 -20.97 -7.80 9.04
N ALA A 826 -22.11 -8.01 9.71
CA ALA A 826 -23.40 -8.17 9.03
C ALA A 826 -23.77 -6.92 8.20
N LEU A 827 -23.51 -5.71 8.72
CA LEU A 827 -23.73 -4.46 7.99
C LEU A 827 -22.85 -4.32 6.74
N LYS A 828 -21.56 -4.67 6.81
CA LYS A 828 -20.67 -4.69 5.63
C LYS A 828 -21.12 -5.72 4.60
N CYS A 829 -21.55 -6.89 5.07
CA CYS A 829 -22.07 -7.95 4.22
C CYS A 829 -23.34 -7.49 3.47
N LYS A 830 -24.30 -6.87 4.17
CA LYS A 830 -25.48 -6.24 3.57
C LYS A 830 -25.11 -5.22 2.50
N GLN A 831 -24.22 -4.26 2.80
CA GLN A 831 -23.77 -3.26 1.83
C GLN A 831 -23.13 -3.89 0.58
N ARG A 832 -22.39 -5.00 0.75
CA ARG A 832 -21.79 -5.73 -0.38
C ARG A 832 -22.85 -6.39 -1.26
N PHE A 833 -23.87 -7.01 -0.67
CA PHE A 833 -25.01 -7.57 -1.42
C PHE A 833 -25.79 -6.48 -2.15
N GLU A 834 -26.07 -5.35 -1.49
CA GLU A 834 -26.75 -4.20 -2.10
C GLU A 834 -25.97 -3.63 -3.29
N LYS A 835 -24.67 -3.38 -3.12
CA LYS A 835 -23.80 -2.88 -4.20
C LYS A 835 -23.84 -3.77 -5.45
N ASN A 836 -23.94 -5.09 -5.27
CA ASN A 836 -23.89 -6.06 -6.35
C ASN A 836 -25.27 -6.66 -6.69
N ARG A 837 -26.38 -6.06 -6.23
CA ARG A 837 -27.75 -6.58 -6.41
C ARG A 837 -28.05 -6.92 -7.88
N GLY A 838 -27.62 -6.06 -8.80
CA GLY A 838 -27.83 -6.22 -10.25
C GLY A 838 -26.87 -7.21 -10.95
N THR A 839 -25.84 -7.73 -10.28
CA THR A 839 -24.76 -8.50 -10.92
C THR A 839 -24.55 -9.90 -10.32
N LEU A 840 -25.17 -10.24 -9.19
CA LEU A 840 -24.99 -11.55 -8.54
C LEU A 840 -25.84 -12.68 -9.15
N PHE A 841 -27.01 -12.36 -9.72
CA PHE A 841 -27.99 -13.37 -10.17
C PHE A 841 -28.38 -13.20 -11.65
N THR A 842 -27.52 -12.56 -12.44
CA THR A 842 -27.71 -12.33 -13.87
C THR A 842 -27.93 -13.65 -14.63
N PHE A 843 -27.27 -14.74 -14.22
CA PHE A 843 -27.40 -16.07 -14.82
C PHE A 843 -28.85 -16.62 -14.83
N LEU A 844 -29.75 -16.10 -13.98
CA LEU A 844 -31.17 -16.49 -14.01
C LEU A 844 -31.93 -15.91 -15.23
N ARG A 845 -31.37 -14.87 -15.86
CA ARG A 845 -31.99 -14.09 -16.94
C ARG A 845 -31.35 -14.31 -18.31
N TYR A 846 -30.36 -15.18 -18.44
CA TYR A 846 -29.68 -15.45 -19.71
C TYR A 846 -29.43 -16.95 -19.88
N ASP A 847 -29.49 -17.46 -21.10
CA ASP A 847 -29.16 -18.86 -21.40
C ASP A 847 -27.63 -19.02 -21.46
N GLY A 848 -27.13 -20.17 -21.01
CA GLY A 848 -25.71 -20.52 -21.11
C GLY A 848 -24.77 -19.78 -20.16
N VAL A 849 -25.25 -18.81 -19.37
CA VAL A 849 -24.43 -18.06 -18.41
C VAL A 849 -24.29 -18.86 -17.10
N PRO A 850 -23.06 -19.17 -16.65
CA PRO A 850 -22.85 -19.83 -15.37
C PRO A 850 -22.80 -18.84 -14.20
N TRP A 851 -23.09 -19.33 -13.00
CA TRP A 851 -23.06 -18.57 -11.75
C TRP A 851 -21.65 -18.36 -11.17
N ASN A 852 -20.63 -18.98 -11.76
CA ASN A 852 -19.24 -18.96 -11.30
C ASN A 852 -18.26 -18.72 -12.45
N ASN A 853 -17.04 -18.31 -12.11
CA ASN A 853 -15.98 -18.00 -13.06
C ASN A 853 -14.93 -19.13 -13.19
N ASN A 854 -15.34 -20.39 -13.01
CA ASN A 854 -14.39 -21.51 -12.96
C ASN A 854 -13.63 -21.72 -14.27
N ASN A 855 -14.22 -21.37 -15.41
CA ASN A 855 -13.54 -21.46 -16.72
C ASN A 855 -12.31 -20.55 -16.75
N ALA A 856 -12.45 -19.27 -16.39
CA ALA A 856 -11.29 -18.38 -16.32
C ALA A 856 -10.28 -18.83 -15.24
N GLU A 857 -10.75 -19.33 -14.09
CA GLU A 857 -9.85 -19.89 -13.05
C GLU A 857 -9.05 -21.09 -13.57
N HIS A 858 -9.68 -22.00 -14.32
CA HIS A 858 -9.02 -23.15 -14.95
C HIS A 858 -7.94 -22.71 -15.93
N ALA A 859 -8.30 -21.78 -16.83
CA ALA A 859 -7.38 -21.22 -17.80
C ALA A 859 -6.22 -20.45 -17.14
N ILE A 860 -6.45 -19.73 -16.04
CA ILE A 860 -5.35 -19.12 -15.26
C ILE A 860 -4.42 -20.18 -14.70
N LYS A 861 -4.94 -21.30 -14.18
CA LYS A 861 -4.09 -22.38 -13.63
C LYS A 861 -3.16 -22.96 -14.69
N ALA A 862 -3.61 -23.08 -15.93
CA ALA A 862 -2.76 -23.51 -17.03
C ALA A 862 -1.58 -22.56 -17.27
N PHE A 863 -1.83 -21.25 -17.34
CA PHE A 863 -0.75 -20.27 -17.45
C PHE A 863 0.12 -20.23 -16.20
N ALA A 864 -0.44 -20.38 -14.99
CA ALA A 864 0.32 -20.41 -13.75
C ALA A 864 1.34 -21.57 -13.73
N ARG A 865 0.93 -22.77 -14.17
CA ARG A 865 1.83 -23.92 -14.35
C ARG A 865 2.93 -23.63 -15.37
N LEU A 866 2.58 -23.01 -16.50
CA LEU A 866 3.56 -22.64 -17.53
C LEU A 866 4.54 -21.55 -17.05
N ARG A 867 4.05 -20.58 -16.27
CA ARG A 867 4.83 -19.51 -15.67
C ARG A 867 5.90 -20.05 -14.73
N ASP A 868 5.58 -21.07 -13.93
CA ASP A 868 6.53 -21.70 -13.02
C ASP A 868 7.69 -22.37 -13.78
N VAL A 869 7.42 -22.93 -14.96
CA VAL A 869 8.44 -23.52 -15.85
C VAL A 869 9.29 -22.45 -16.53
N MET A 870 8.69 -21.31 -16.89
CA MET A 870 9.42 -20.18 -17.48
C MET A 870 10.34 -19.47 -16.47
N ALA A 871 10.02 -19.52 -15.18
CA ALA A 871 10.79 -18.95 -14.07
C ALA A 871 11.22 -17.48 -14.28
N GLY A 872 10.42 -16.68 -15.01
CA GLY A 872 10.69 -15.26 -15.25
C GLY A 872 11.84 -14.93 -16.20
N ALA A 873 12.47 -15.92 -16.85
CA ALA A 873 13.60 -15.70 -17.76
C ALA A 873 13.19 -15.28 -19.20
N SER A 874 11.89 -15.32 -19.51
CA SER A 874 11.36 -15.04 -20.85
C SER A 874 11.29 -13.54 -21.17
N SER A 875 11.60 -13.16 -22.41
CA SER A 875 11.35 -11.81 -22.94
C SER A 875 9.85 -11.57 -23.19
N LYS A 876 9.44 -10.30 -23.42
CA LYS A 876 8.06 -9.95 -23.78
C LYS A 876 7.57 -10.77 -24.98
N LYS A 877 8.34 -10.77 -26.07
CA LYS A 877 8.11 -11.61 -27.26
C LYS A 877 8.02 -13.09 -26.89
N GLY A 878 8.95 -13.56 -26.04
CA GLY A 878 8.99 -14.95 -25.60
C GLY A 878 7.73 -15.39 -24.85
N ILE A 879 7.16 -14.52 -24.01
CA ILE A 879 5.90 -14.78 -23.31
C ILE A 879 4.74 -14.76 -24.30
N ASP A 880 4.66 -13.75 -25.17
CA ASP A 880 3.57 -13.68 -26.15
C ASP A 880 3.54 -14.92 -27.07
N GLU A 881 4.70 -15.43 -27.48
CA GLU A 881 4.81 -16.71 -28.20
C GLU A 881 4.23 -17.90 -27.40
N TYR A 882 4.51 -17.96 -26.10
CA TYR A 882 3.93 -18.97 -25.22
C TYR A 882 2.42 -18.79 -25.07
N LEU A 883 1.94 -17.56 -24.95
CA LEU A 883 0.50 -17.27 -24.82
C LEU A 883 -0.28 -17.62 -26.09
N THR A 884 0.30 -17.38 -27.27
CA THR A 884 -0.29 -17.78 -28.54
C THR A 884 -0.47 -19.30 -28.61
N LEU A 885 0.60 -20.04 -28.32
CA LEU A 885 0.55 -21.51 -28.32
C LEU A 885 -0.36 -22.07 -27.22
N LEU A 886 -0.35 -21.44 -26.04
CA LEU A 886 -1.22 -21.81 -24.93
C LEU A 886 -2.70 -21.58 -25.26
N SER A 887 -3.04 -20.47 -25.93
CA SER A 887 -4.41 -20.18 -26.35
C SER A 887 -4.96 -21.29 -27.26
N VAL A 888 -4.13 -21.78 -28.20
CA VAL A 888 -4.51 -22.90 -29.06
C VAL A 888 -4.63 -24.21 -28.28
N ALA A 889 -3.66 -24.53 -27.42
CA ALA A 889 -3.68 -25.77 -26.65
C ALA A 889 -4.89 -25.86 -25.71
N GLU A 890 -5.18 -24.79 -24.96
CA GLU A 890 -6.31 -24.77 -24.04
C GLU A 890 -7.65 -24.71 -24.78
N THR A 891 -7.70 -24.11 -25.97
CA THR A 891 -8.89 -24.21 -26.84
C THR A 891 -9.10 -25.64 -27.33
N CYS A 892 -8.05 -26.39 -27.67
CA CYS A 892 -8.18 -27.82 -27.97
C CYS A 892 -8.74 -28.58 -26.76
N GLU A 893 -8.20 -28.36 -25.56
CA GLU A 893 -8.68 -28.98 -24.32
C GLU A 893 -10.17 -28.70 -24.06
N TYR A 894 -10.60 -27.43 -24.19
CA TYR A 894 -11.99 -27.03 -23.99
C TYR A 894 -12.95 -27.61 -25.04
N GLN A 895 -12.46 -27.92 -26.24
CA GLN A 895 -13.25 -28.57 -27.30
C GLN A 895 -13.15 -30.10 -27.28
N GLY A 896 -12.42 -30.69 -26.33
CA GLY A 896 -12.19 -32.14 -26.26
C GLY A 896 -11.31 -32.67 -27.40
N LEU A 897 -10.43 -31.83 -27.96
CA LEU A 897 -9.49 -32.18 -29.01
C LEU A 897 -8.10 -32.49 -28.41
N ASP A 898 -7.47 -33.55 -28.89
CA ASP A 898 -6.07 -33.86 -28.55
C ASP A 898 -5.13 -32.86 -29.24
N PHE A 899 -4.44 -32.02 -28.45
CA PHE A 899 -3.58 -30.97 -28.98
C PHE A 899 -2.36 -31.50 -29.73
N PHE A 900 -1.83 -32.67 -29.36
CA PHE A 900 -0.72 -33.30 -30.07
C PHE A 900 -1.13 -33.80 -31.45
N LEU A 901 -2.24 -34.55 -31.55
CA LEU A 901 -2.79 -35.02 -32.82
C LEU A 901 -3.23 -33.86 -33.70
N PHE A 902 -3.86 -32.85 -33.12
CA PHE A 902 -4.21 -31.61 -33.79
C PHE A 902 -2.97 -30.95 -34.40
N SER A 903 -1.89 -30.83 -33.62
CA SER A 903 -0.64 -30.23 -34.08
C SER A 903 0.01 -31.05 -35.19
N VAL A 904 0.00 -32.39 -35.11
CA VAL A 904 0.59 -33.26 -36.15
C VAL A 904 -0.16 -33.19 -37.48
N GLN A 905 -1.48 -32.97 -37.47
CA GLN A 905 -2.31 -32.97 -38.68
C GLN A 905 -2.31 -31.65 -39.46
N GLU A 906 -1.63 -30.59 -39.00
CA GLU A 906 -1.59 -29.26 -39.62
C GLU A 906 -3.00 -28.69 -39.93
N LYS A 907 -3.97 -28.89 -39.02
CA LYS A 907 -5.36 -28.43 -39.24
C LYS A 907 -5.62 -27.08 -38.57
N PRO A 908 -6.29 -26.13 -39.24
CA PRO A 908 -6.89 -24.99 -38.55
C PRO A 908 -8.06 -25.46 -37.68
N ILE A 909 -8.21 -24.94 -36.45
CA ILE A 909 -9.35 -25.23 -35.55
C ILE A 909 -10.70 -25.01 -36.28
N LEU A 910 -10.75 -24.04 -37.19
CA LEU A 910 -11.92 -23.72 -38.02
C LEU A 910 -12.41 -24.87 -38.93
N SER A 911 -11.58 -25.85 -39.24
CA SER A 911 -11.96 -26.97 -40.14
C SER A 911 -12.75 -28.09 -39.45
N LEU A 912 -12.89 -28.05 -38.12
CA LEU A 912 -13.52 -29.11 -37.32
C LEU A 912 -14.97 -28.83 -36.91
N SER A 913 -15.45 -27.59 -37.04
CA SER A 913 -16.86 -27.24 -36.77
C SER A 913 -17.87 -27.92 -37.72
N ARG A 914 -17.40 -28.62 -38.77
CA ARG A 914 -18.23 -29.45 -39.66
C ARG A 914 -18.20 -30.96 -39.41
N LYS A 915 -17.29 -31.49 -38.56
CA LYS A 915 -17.12 -32.96 -38.42
C LYS A 915 -17.63 -33.57 -37.11
N VAL A 916 -17.98 -32.78 -36.10
CA VAL A 916 -18.47 -33.31 -34.82
C VAL A 916 -19.94 -33.79 -34.89
N VAL A 917 -20.61 -33.66 -36.05
CA VAL A 917 -21.99 -34.16 -36.25
C VAL A 917 -22.06 -35.49 -37.01
N ALA A 918 -20.95 -35.99 -37.58
CA ALA A 918 -21.03 -37.13 -38.53
C ALA A 918 -20.48 -38.47 -38.04
N ASP A 919 -19.64 -38.53 -37.01
CA ASP A 919 -19.04 -39.80 -36.57
C ASP A 919 -19.20 -39.98 -35.05
N THR A 920 -20.43 -40.29 -34.61
CA THR A 920 -20.62 -41.08 -33.38
C THR A 920 -20.87 -42.51 -33.84
N PRO A 921 -20.00 -43.48 -33.52
CA PRO A 921 -20.33 -44.88 -33.76
C PRO A 921 -21.45 -45.27 -32.81
N ASP A 922 -22.54 -45.78 -33.38
CA ASP A 922 -23.68 -46.34 -32.66
C ASP A 922 -23.21 -47.29 -31.54
N ALA A 923 -23.45 -46.87 -30.30
CA ALA A 923 -23.28 -47.70 -29.12
C ALA A 923 -24.46 -48.68 -29.01
N LYS A 924 -24.46 -49.73 -29.83
CA LYS A 924 -25.20 -50.97 -29.58
C LYS A 924 -24.34 -52.15 -30.04
N THR A 925 -24.40 -53.26 -29.28
CA THR A 925 -23.57 -54.48 -29.38
C THR A 925 -22.08 -54.23 -29.10
N THR A 926 -21.51 -54.68 -27.98
CA THR A 926 -21.21 -56.10 -27.75
C THR A 926 -20.97 -56.31 -26.25
N ASN A 927 -21.86 -57.06 -25.61
CA ASN A 927 -21.65 -57.64 -24.29
C ASN A 927 -21.45 -59.14 -24.56
N GLN A 928 -20.20 -59.61 -24.63
CA GLN A 928 -19.81 -61.02 -24.48
C GLN A 928 -18.30 -61.20 -24.70
N ASN A 929 -17.69 -61.95 -23.78
CA ASN A 929 -16.42 -62.68 -23.88
C ASN A 929 -15.14 -61.92 -23.50
N LEU A 930 -14.90 -61.88 -22.19
CA LEU A 930 -13.56 -62.01 -21.61
C LEU A 930 -13.52 -63.33 -20.82
N ALA A 931 -12.89 -64.33 -21.43
CA ALA A 931 -12.11 -65.38 -20.80
C ALA A 931 -10.68 -65.22 -21.31
#